data_AF-A0A059CQN6-F1
#
_entry.id   AF-A0A059CQN6-F1
#
_cell.length_a   1.000
_cell.length_b   1.000
_cell.length_c   1.000
_cell.angle_alpha   90.00
_cell.angle_beta   90.00
_cell.angle_gamma   90.00
#
_symmetry.space_group_name_H-M   'P 1'
#
loop_
_entity.id
_entity.type
_entity.pdbx_description
1 polymer ?
#
loop_
_entity_poly.entity_id
_entity_poly.type
_entity_poly.pdbx_seq_one_letter_code
_entity_poly.pdbx_strand_id
1 'polypeptide(L)'
;MTMQTRVFIMHVLPSFGSRLFAKAKEVGMMNEGYVWILTRGITDLLSSVDSSVVASSMQGVLGITTYVPDTPNLDNFMARWKTKFPQDHQSVLNPTLNIFGYWAYDATWALAMAIEEMGTTNFAFQILNASTDGTDLGTIGVSQNGQGLLQELANSKFMGLAGNFSLVDGQLELSVFQIVNINGNAARGIGFWTLENGLLRDLNSLNTSKYSTSKSNLKTVMWSGNSTSIPKGWEIPMKGKRLKILVPVKNGFNQFVKVTRDPITNTFQVTGFCIDVFQAVIEKLPYAVAYDLIPFALPNGSSAGNYNDMIDQVFYQNYDAVVGDTTIIANRSLYVDFTLPYSESGGVMVVPYKDNKRKNAWVFLKPLTWDLWLTTICFFVFIALVVWILEHRINEDFRGPAKHQVGTSFWFSFSTMIFAQRERVLSNLARFVVIVWIFVVLTLTQSYTASLSSLLVVKNLQPTVTDIDQLLKSGENVGYKQGSFVLGMLKQMKFDNSRLISYRSPEECNALLSNGSTKGGIAAALDQVPYMKLVFPKGSPLVPDILQAILDLTEGPKMTEIKNMWLTPKTNCPNSISSASSNSLGLDSFWGLFLIVGVAAVLALLIFMVMFIKRNWHEVTSSSGSFWGKIVVLGRRFYQRDLNSHTFRKDTFRGSSMDDVLTNEQGTLSAEQGLPDCVDKGWP
;
A
#
# COMPACT_ATOMS: atom_id res chain seq x y z
N MET A 1 15.73 -8.57 -26.26
CA MET A 1 14.47 -8.71 -27.04
C MET A 1 14.61 -8.00 -28.38
N THR A 2 14.33 -8.63 -29.52
CA THR A 2 14.25 -7.88 -30.80
C THR A 2 12.78 -7.60 -31.08
N MET A 3 12.27 -6.51 -30.49
CA MET A 3 11.01 -5.94 -30.94
C MET A 3 11.12 -5.64 -32.42
N GLN A 4 10.09 -5.99 -33.18
CA GLN A 4 10.04 -5.56 -34.56
C GLN A 4 9.58 -4.11 -34.57
N THR A 5 10.48 -3.19 -34.88
CA THR A 5 10.13 -1.80 -35.18
C THR A 5 9.14 -1.79 -36.33
N ARG A 6 8.01 -1.11 -36.12
CA ARG A 6 6.94 -0.98 -37.12
C ARG A 6 6.82 0.45 -37.66
N VAL A 7 7.71 1.36 -37.26
CA VAL A 7 7.78 2.74 -37.75
C VAL A 7 8.97 2.90 -38.68
N PHE A 8 8.70 3.38 -39.89
CA PHE A 8 9.70 3.58 -40.94
C PHE A 8 9.65 5.01 -41.46
N ILE A 9 10.81 5.66 -41.48
CA ILE A 9 11.00 6.96 -42.12
C ILE A 9 11.76 6.74 -43.43
N MET A 10 11.26 7.31 -44.52
CA MET A 10 11.71 6.99 -45.86
C MET A 10 12.15 8.24 -46.64
N HIS A 11 13.41 8.21 -47.06
CA HIS A 11 14.05 9.24 -47.87
C HIS A 11 14.72 8.61 -49.09
N VAL A 12 13.96 8.51 -50.19
CA VAL A 12 14.43 7.93 -51.45
C VAL A 12 13.74 8.63 -52.63
N LEU A 13 14.27 8.41 -53.84
CA LEU A 13 13.64 8.85 -55.08
C LEU A 13 12.33 8.08 -55.36
N PRO A 14 11.36 8.69 -56.06
CA PRO A 14 10.06 8.07 -56.38
C PRO A 14 10.15 6.67 -57.00
N SER A 15 11.09 6.45 -57.91
CA SER A 15 11.28 5.17 -58.62
C SER A 15 11.77 4.04 -57.72
N PHE A 16 12.53 4.34 -56.67
CA PHE A 16 12.91 3.36 -55.66
C PHE A 16 11.78 3.16 -54.65
N GLY A 17 11.10 4.26 -54.29
CA GLY A 17 10.04 4.17 -53.31
C GLY A 17 8.86 3.33 -53.77
N SER A 18 8.44 3.46 -55.02
CA SER A 18 7.38 2.63 -55.62
C SER A 18 7.70 1.13 -55.54
N ARG A 19 8.93 0.75 -55.88
CA ARG A 19 9.41 -0.65 -55.80
C ARG A 19 9.48 -1.15 -54.37
N LEU A 20 9.94 -0.32 -53.43
CA LEU A 20 10.00 -0.67 -52.01
C LEU A 20 8.59 -0.93 -51.45
N PHE A 21 7.64 -0.03 -51.69
CA PHE A 21 6.27 -0.19 -51.17
C PHE A 21 5.56 -1.40 -51.78
N ALA A 22 5.79 -1.71 -53.06
CA ALA A 22 5.30 -2.95 -53.66
C ALA A 22 5.82 -4.17 -52.90
N LYS A 23 7.12 -4.21 -52.58
CA LYS A 23 7.71 -5.30 -51.77
C LYS A 23 7.24 -5.29 -50.33
N ALA A 24 7.14 -4.13 -49.68
CA ALA A 24 6.61 -4.00 -48.32
C ALA A 24 5.19 -4.54 -48.22
N LYS A 25 4.35 -4.31 -49.24
CA LYS A 25 3.01 -4.88 -49.32
C LYS A 25 3.03 -6.40 -49.50
N GLU A 26 3.85 -6.93 -50.40
CA GLU A 26 4.00 -8.38 -50.60
C GLU A 26 4.38 -9.11 -49.30
N VAL A 27 5.25 -8.53 -48.47
CA VAL A 27 5.68 -9.12 -47.19
C VAL A 27 4.79 -8.74 -46.00
N GLY A 28 3.67 -8.05 -46.22
CA GLY A 28 2.69 -7.71 -45.19
C GLY A 28 3.08 -6.54 -44.27
N MET A 29 4.10 -5.75 -44.61
CA MET A 29 4.52 -4.56 -43.87
C MET A 29 3.66 -3.31 -44.15
N MET A 30 2.58 -3.46 -44.93
CA MET A 30 1.56 -2.44 -45.18
C MET A 30 0.23 -2.75 -44.47
N ASN A 31 0.22 -3.72 -43.55
CA ASN A 31 -0.95 -4.09 -42.75
C ASN A 31 -1.12 -3.16 -41.53
N GLU A 32 -2.22 -3.35 -40.80
CA GLU A 32 -2.47 -2.65 -39.54
C GLU A 32 -1.30 -2.83 -38.55
N GLY A 33 -0.94 -1.76 -37.83
CA GLY A 33 0.18 -1.75 -36.89
C GLY A 33 1.48 -1.16 -37.44
N TYR A 34 1.60 -0.98 -38.77
CA TYR A 34 2.73 -0.32 -39.41
C TYR A 34 2.53 1.18 -39.61
N VAL A 35 3.63 1.93 -39.52
CA VAL A 35 3.68 3.38 -39.77
C VAL A 35 4.79 3.66 -40.76
N TRP A 36 4.45 4.39 -41.82
CA TRP A 36 5.38 4.83 -42.85
C TRP A 36 5.30 6.34 -42.98
N ILE A 37 6.45 7.02 -42.93
CA ILE A 37 6.57 8.47 -43.03
C ILE A 37 7.51 8.80 -44.19
N LEU A 38 6.99 9.54 -45.16
CA LEU A 38 7.70 10.00 -46.33
C LEU A 38 8.25 11.40 -46.14
N THR A 39 9.51 11.57 -46.52
CA THR A 39 10.12 12.89 -46.67
C THR A 39 9.74 13.52 -48.00
N ARG A 40 10.00 14.84 -48.13
CA ARG A 40 9.79 15.65 -49.34
C ARG A 40 10.35 15.03 -50.63
N GLY A 41 11.43 14.26 -50.53
CA GLY A 41 12.09 13.66 -51.70
C GLY A 41 11.19 12.77 -52.57
N ILE A 42 10.12 12.18 -51.99
CA ILE A 42 9.14 11.39 -52.74
C ILE A 42 7.78 12.06 -52.83
N THR A 43 7.33 12.74 -51.78
CA THR A 43 6.00 13.36 -51.70
C THR A 43 5.86 14.55 -52.63
N ASP A 44 6.89 15.39 -52.78
CA ASP A 44 6.91 16.51 -53.73
C ASP A 44 6.88 16.03 -55.21
N LEU A 45 7.23 14.76 -55.43
CA LEU A 45 7.27 14.10 -56.74
C LEU A 45 6.25 12.95 -56.83
N LEU A 46 5.22 12.93 -55.97
CA LEU A 46 4.27 11.82 -55.92
C LEU A 46 3.48 11.69 -57.23
N SER A 47 3.27 12.79 -57.95
CA SER A 47 2.66 12.81 -59.29
C SER A 47 3.48 12.06 -60.36
N SER A 48 4.78 11.86 -60.12
CA SER A 48 5.66 11.06 -60.99
C SER A 48 5.65 9.58 -60.66
N VAL A 49 4.98 9.16 -59.59
CA VAL A 49 4.75 7.75 -59.25
C VAL A 49 3.49 7.27 -59.97
N ASP A 50 3.53 6.04 -60.47
CA ASP A 50 2.35 5.39 -61.05
C ASP A 50 1.20 5.38 -60.04
N SER A 51 0.06 5.99 -60.42
CA SER A 51 -1.11 6.14 -59.56
C SER A 51 -1.69 4.80 -59.10
N SER A 52 -1.51 3.73 -59.89
CA SER A 52 -1.90 2.37 -59.51
C SER A 52 -1.04 1.81 -58.37
N VAL A 53 0.26 2.16 -58.34
CA VAL A 53 1.17 1.77 -57.25
C VAL A 53 0.86 2.56 -55.99
N VAL A 54 0.56 3.86 -56.11
CA VAL A 54 0.11 4.69 -54.98
C VAL A 54 -1.17 4.12 -54.38
N ALA A 55 -2.17 3.87 -55.23
CA ALA A 55 -3.47 3.32 -54.83
C ALA A 55 -3.37 1.93 -54.21
N SER A 56 -2.48 1.08 -54.71
CA SER A 56 -2.36 -0.30 -54.23
C SER A 56 -1.44 -0.43 -53.02
N SER A 57 -0.31 0.29 -52.97
CA SER A 57 0.83 -0.08 -52.13
C SER A 57 1.25 0.99 -51.13
N MET A 58 0.71 2.20 -51.22
CA MET A 58 1.08 3.33 -50.34
C MET A 58 -0.08 3.79 -49.45
N GLN A 59 -1.08 2.93 -49.24
CA GLN A 59 -2.25 3.29 -48.43
C GLN A 59 -1.90 3.50 -46.96
N GLY A 60 -2.39 4.61 -46.41
CA GLY A 60 -2.18 4.99 -45.01
C GLY A 60 -0.79 5.51 -44.68
N VAL A 61 0.03 5.81 -45.70
CA VAL A 61 1.37 6.39 -45.56
C VAL A 61 1.25 7.89 -45.29
N LEU A 62 2.02 8.39 -44.33
CA LEU A 62 2.14 9.82 -44.03
C LEU A 62 3.26 10.43 -44.85
N GLY A 63 3.13 11.72 -45.18
CA GLY A 63 4.12 12.43 -45.96
C GLY A 63 4.16 13.93 -45.66
N ILE A 64 5.27 14.55 -46.04
CA ILE A 64 5.49 16.00 -45.93
C ILE A 64 5.68 16.55 -47.34
N THR A 65 4.82 17.46 -47.80
CA THR A 65 4.93 18.12 -49.11
C THR A 65 5.19 19.61 -48.93
N THR A 66 5.86 20.22 -49.90
CA THR A 66 6.01 21.67 -50.00
C THR A 66 4.64 22.29 -50.27
N TYR A 67 4.25 23.31 -49.50
CA TYR A 67 2.99 23.99 -49.73
C TYR A 67 3.13 24.99 -50.87
N VAL A 68 2.21 24.90 -51.86
CA VAL A 68 2.08 25.89 -52.93
C VAL A 68 0.77 26.64 -52.68
N PRO A 69 0.81 27.97 -52.43
CA PRO A 69 -0.39 28.76 -52.22
C PRO A 69 -1.27 28.78 -53.46
N ASP A 70 -2.58 28.65 -53.26
CA ASP A 70 -3.54 28.81 -54.34
C ASP A 70 -3.70 30.31 -54.65
N THR A 71 -3.23 30.73 -55.82
CA THR A 71 -3.22 32.14 -56.25
C THR A 71 -3.81 32.28 -57.66
N PRO A 72 -4.49 33.41 -57.97
CA PRO A 72 -5.01 33.64 -59.32
C PRO A 72 -3.93 33.58 -60.42
N ASN A 73 -2.69 33.95 -60.09
CA ASN A 73 -1.55 33.87 -61.00
C ASN A 73 -1.19 32.41 -61.33
N LEU A 74 -1.21 31.54 -60.33
CA LEU A 74 -1.01 30.11 -60.49
C LEU A 74 -2.11 29.49 -61.36
N ASP A 75 -3.37 29.83 -61.11
CA ASP A 75 -4.50 29.34 -61.92
C ASP A 75 -4.37 29.75 -63.39
N ASN A 76 -4.05 31.02 -63.65
CA ASN A 76 -3.84 31.52 -65.00
C ASN A 76 -2.63 30.84 -65.68
N PHE A 77 -1.52 30.66 -64.94
CA PHE A 77 -0.38 29.91 -65.44
C PHE A 77 -0.74 28.46 -65.78
N MET A 78 -1.44 27.76 -64.89
CA MET A 78 -1.84 26.36 -65.09
C MET A 78 -2.84 26.20 -66.25
N ALA A 79 -3.74 27.16 -66.45
CA ALA A 79 -4.62 27.21 -67.61
C ALA A 79 -3.80 27.31 -68.92
N ARG A 80 -2.85 28.25 -68.98
CA ARG A 80 -1.96 28.41 -70.14
C ARG A 80 -1.08 27.19 -70.36
N TRP A 81 -0.54 26.60 -69.30
CA TRP A 81 0.29 25.40 -69.35
C TRP A 81 -0.47 24.21 -69.95
N LYS A 82 -1.69 23.94 -69.45
CA LYS A 82 -2.55 22.87 -69.96
C LYS A 82 -2.93 23.05 -71.43
N THR A 83 -3.02 24.29 -71.92
CA THR A 83 -3.33 24.56 -73.33
C THR A 83 -2.09 24.49 -74.23
N LYS A 84 -0.99 25.14 -73.86
CA LYS A 84 0.20 25.27 -74.71
C LYS A 84 1.09 24.03 -74.71
N PHE A 85 1.28 23.40 -73.55
CA PHE A 85 2.22 22.29 -73.45
C PHE A 85 1.86 21.09 -74.35
N PRO A 86 0.59 20.65 -74.46
CA PRO A 86 0.21 19.58 -75.39
C PRO A 86 0.29 20.00 -76.87
N GLN A 87 0.17 21.30 -77.19
CA GLN A 87 0.34 21.80 -78.56
C GLN A 87 1.80 21.66 -79.02
N ASP A 88 2.75 21.94 -78.13
CA ASP A 88 4.18 21.84 -78.41
C ASP A 88 4.71 20.39 -78.24
N HIS A 89 4.02 19.58 -77.43
CA HIS A 89 4.39 18.19 -77.13
C HIS A 89 3.19 17.26 -77.27
N GLN A 90 2.99 16.73 -78.49
CA GLN A 90 1.82 15.93 -78.90
C GLN A 90 1.56 14.63 -78.09
N SER A 91 2.44 14.24 -77.16
CA SER A 91 2.38 12.96 -76.43
C SER A 91 1.78 13.01 -75.03
N VAL A 92 1.44 14.20 -74.48
CA VAL A 92 0.96 14.32 -73.07
C VAL A 92 -0.37 15.08 -72.98
N LEU A 93 -1.47 14.34 -72.78
CA LEU A 93 -2.83 14.90 -72.69
C LEU A 93 -3.13 15.69 -71.40
N ASN A 94 -2.36 15.50 -70.33
CA ASN A 94 -2.53 16.22 -69.05
C ASN A 94 -1.18 16.37 -68.32
N PRO A 95 -0.38 17.41 -68.64
CA PRO A 95 0.93 17.60 -68.03
C PRO A 95 0.80 18.08 -66.58
N THR A 96 1.10 17.21 -65.62
CA THR A 96 1.18 17.57 -64.20
C THR A 96 2.52 18.25 -63.93
N LEU A 97 2.48 19.45 -63.34
CA LEU A 97 3.69 20.14 -62.90
C LEU A 97 3.98 19.77 -61.44
N ASN A 98 5.24 19.47 -61.12
CA ASN A 98 5.70 19.22 -59.76
C ASN A 98 6.30 20.51 -59.15
N ILE A 99 6.73 20.45 -57.88
CA ILE A 99 7.30 21.62 -57.19
C ILE A 99 8.51 22.23 -57.92
N PHE A 100 9.35 21.38 -58.51
CA PHE A 100 10.55 21.84 -59.23
C PHE A 100 10.20 22.60 -60.50
N GLY A 101 9.07 22.29 -61.14
CA GLY A 101 8.56 23.07 -62.27
C GLY A 101 8.13 24.49 -61.85
N TYR A 102 7.47 24.64 -60.70
CA TYR A 102 7.14 25.97 -60.16
C TYR A 102 8.41 26.74 -59.79
N TRP A 103 9.38 26.10 -59.14
CA TRP A 103 10.65 26.74 -58.80
C TRP A 103 11.49 27.11 -60.03
N ALA A 104 11.44 26.33 -61.11
CA ALA A 104 12.13 26.70 -62.35
C ALA A 104 11.55 27.98 -62.96
N TYR A 105 10.22 28.14 -62.91
CA TYR A 105 9.55 29.37 -63.34
C TYR A 105 9.96 30.56 -62.46
N ASP A 106 9.88 30.41 -61.14
CA ASP A 106 10.22 31.48 -60.19
C ASP A 106 11.70 31.84 -60.26
N ALA A 107 12.61 30.86 -60.37
CA ALA A 107 14.05 31.10 -60.53
C ALA A 107 14.38 31.86 -61.82
N THR A 108 13.66 31.57 -62.91
CA THR A 108 13.82 32.30 -64.17
C THR A 108 13.37 33.75 -64.03
N TRP A 109 12.26 33.99 -63.31
CA TRP A 109 11.80 35.34 -63.00
C TRP A 109 12.77 36.10 -62.11
N ALA A 110 13.29 35.47 -61.07
CA ALA A 110 14.30 36.06 -60.19
C ALA A 110 15.52 36.51 -60.99
N LEU A 111 15.99 35.67 -61.91
CA LEU A 111 17.11 36.02 -62.79
C LEU A 111 16.77 37.18 -63.73
N ALA A 112 15.58 37.17 -64.35
CA ALA A 112 15.16 38.23 -65.25
C ALA A 112 15.08 39.59 -64.54
N MET A 113 14.46 39.63 -63.36
CA MET A 113 14.38 40.84 -62.55
C MET A 113 15.75 41.32 -62.09
N ALA A 114 16.64 40.42 -61.65
CA ALA A 114 17.98 40.80 -61.24
C ALA A 114 18.79 41.42 -62.39
N ILE A 115 18.64 40.92 -63.62
CA ILE A 115 19.27 41.50 -64.81
C ILE A 115 18.67 42.88 -65.14
N GLU A 116 17.35 43.02 -65.01
CA GLU A 116 16.63 44.28 -65.26
C GLU A 116 17.03 45.38 -64.26
N GLU A 117 17.06 45.06 -62.96
CA GLU A 117 17.47 45.97 -61.89
C GLU A 117 18.95 46.37 -61.97
N MET A 118 19.82 45.45 -62.41
CA MET A 118 21.24 45.76 -62.65
C MET A 118 21.41 46.83 -63.76
N GLY A 119 20.41 47.01 -64.65
CA GLY A 119 20.37 48.08 -65.64
C GLY A 119 21.55 48.11 -66.62
N THR A 120 22.36 47.05 -66.68
CA THR A 120 23.63 47.03 -67.40
C THR A 120 23.48 46.36 -68.77
N THR A 121 23.91 47.05 -69.82
CA THR A 121 23.84 46.57 -71.21
C THR A 121 25.14 45.90 -71.71
N ASN A 122 26.25 46.06 -70.97
CA ASN A 122 27.56 45.56 -71.35
C ASN A 122 28.05 44.46 -70.39
N PHE A 123 27.97 43.19 -70.83
CA PHE A 123 28.48 42.04 -70.10
C PHE A 123 29.93 41.76 -70.50
N ALA A 124 30.88 42.46 -69.86
CA ALA A 124 32.30 42.27 -70.11
C ALA A 124 32.89 41.14 -69.23
N PHE A 125 33.72 40.30 -69.85
CA PHE A 125 34.45 39.23 -69.16
C PHE A 125 35.93 39.57 -69.09
N GLN A 126 36.50 39.47 -67.89
CA GLN A 126 37.93 39.66 -67.67
C GLN A 126 38.61 38.29 -67.64
N ILE A 127 39.39 38.02 -68.67
CA ILE A 127 40.26 36.83 -68.72
C ILE A 127 41.48 37.14 -67.85
N LEU A 128 41.68 36.33 -66.80
CA LEU A 128 42.92 36.35 -66.04
C LEU A 128 44.01 35.71 -66.90
N ASN A 129 45.18 36.34 -67.02
CA ASN A 129 46.30 35.80 -67.80
C ASN A 129 46.66 34.40 -67.26
N ALA A 130 46.22 33.37 -67.97
CA ALA A 130 46.50 31.99 -67.60
C ALA A 130 47.99 31.73 -67.70
N SER A 131 48.62 31.28 -66.60
CA SER A 131 49.93 30.64 -66.69
C SER A 131 49.79 29.39 -67.55
N THR A 132 50.74 29.16 -68.45
CA THR A 132 50.75 28.08 -69.46
C THR A 132 50.62 26.65 -68.91
N ASP A 133 50.68 26.46 -67.59
CA ASP A 133 50.59 25.14 -66.93
C ASP A 133 49.27 24.90 -66.16
N GLY A 134 48.26 25.78 -66.30
CA GLY A 134 46.95 25.62 -65.68
C GLY A 134 45.95 24.87 -66.56
N THR A 135 45.14 23.98 -65.97
CA THR A 135 43.99 23.34 -66.64
C THR A 135 43.11 24.36 -67.37
N ASP A 136 42.46 23.99 -68.49
CA ASP A 136 41.60 24.85 -69.33
C ASP A 136 40.62 25.78 -68.58
N LEU A 137 40.24 25.48 -67.32
CA LEU A 137 39.46 26.37 -66.46
C LEU A 137 40.11 27.75 -66.20
N GLY A 138 41.44 27.88 -66.29
CA GLY A 138 42.13 29.16 -66.12
C GLY A 138 41.91 30.16 -67.26
N THR A 139 41.36 29.71 -68.39
CA THR A 139 41.00 30.56 -69.54
C THR A 139 39.59 31.13 -69.44
N ILE A 140 38.78 30.67 -68.48
CA ILE A 140 37.39 31.12 -68.31
C ILE A 140 37.41 32.55 -67.75
N GLY A 141 36.93 33.50 -68.56
CA GLY A 141 36.82 34.89 -68.14
C GLY A 141 35.83 35.07 -66.98
N VAL A 142 36.21 35.86 -65.98
CA VAL A 142 35.34 36.22 -64.86
C VAL A 142 34.50 37.43 -65.27
N SER A 143 33.18 37.35 -65.13
CA SER A 143 32.28 38.47 -65.42
C SER A 143 32.56 39.63 -64.47
N GLN A 144 32.79 40.83 -65.00
CA GLN A 144 32.97 42.03 -64.19
C GLN A 144 31.67 42.45 -63.49
N ASN A 145 30.53 41.96 -63.99
CA ASN A 145 29.20 42.25 -63.46
C ASN A 145 28.68 41.16 -62.52
N GLY A 146 29.44 40.07 -62.33
CA GLY A 146 28.98 38.90 -61.58
C GLY A 146 28.61 39.22 -60.12
N GLN A 147 29.37 40.10 -59.46
CA GLN A 147 29.10 40.49 -58.07
C GLN A 147 27.83 41.34 -57.95
N GLY A 148 27.59 42.25 -58.91
CA GLY A 148 26.36 43.04 -58.98
C GLY A 148 25.13 42.15 -59.22
N LEU A 149 25.23 41.22 -60.18
CA LEU A 149 24.16 40.26 -60.44
C LEU A 149 23.84 39.38 -59.23
N LEU A 150 24.86 38.92 -58.50
CA LEU A 150 24.68 38.14 -57.28
C LEU A 150 24.00 38.95 -56.17
N GLN A 151 24.33 40.23 -56.05
CA GLN A 151 23.68 41.13 -55.10
C GLN A 151 22.20 41.35 -55.43
N GLU A 152 21.86 41.58 -56.70
CA GLU A 152 20.46 41.74 -57.13
C GLU A 152 19.66 40.44 -57.01
N LEU A 153 20.26 39.30 -57.34
CA LEU A 153 19.66 37.99 -57.11
C LEU A 153 19.38 37.74 -55.62
N ALA A 154 20.34 38.05 -54.75
CA ALA A 154 20.16 37.90 -53.30
C ALA A 154 19.07 38.82 -52.73
N ASN A 155 18.86 40.00 -53.33
CA ASN A 155 17.85 40.97 -52.93
C ASN A 155 16.47 40.73 -53.57
N SER A 156 16.36 39.79 -54.52
CA SER A 156 15.11 39.51 -55.24
C SER A 156 14.01 39.03 -54.29
N LYS A 157 12.94 39.83 -54.18
CA LYS A 157 11.76 39.51 -53.36
C LYS A 157 10.49 39.77 -54.15
N PHE A 158 9.70 38.73 -54.38
CA PHE A 158 8.47 38.82 -55.16
C PHE A 158 7.52 37.66 -54.88
N MET A 159 6.27 37.81 -55.32
CA MET A 159 5.28 36.73 -55.25
C MET A 159 5.33 35.90 -56.54
N GLY A 160 5.95 34.73 -56.47
CA GLY A 160 6.04 33.74 -57.55
C GLY A 160 4.86 32.76 -57.56
N LEU A 161 4.96 31.72 -58.39
CA LEU A 161 3.99 30.63 -58.47
C LEU A 161 4.03 29.72 -57.24
N ALA A 162 5.21 29.49 -56.66
CA ALA A 162 5.38 28.66 -55.47
C ALA A 162 5.10 29.43 -54.15
N GLY A 163 4.75 30.71 -54.23
CA GLY A 163 4.51 31.58 -53.07
C GLY A 163 5.48 32.75 -53.01
N ASN A 164 5.79 33.23 -51.79
CA ASN A 164 6.74 34.31 -51.62
C ASN A 164 8.16 33.81 -51.90
N PHE A 165 8.82 34.41 -52.89
CA PHE A 165 10.21 34.13 -53.21
C PHE A 165 11.10 35.08 -52.43
N SER A 166 11.94 34.52 -51.57
CA SER A 166 13.02 35.22 -50.88
C SER A 166 14.21 34.27 -50.72
N LEU A 167 15.42 34.82 -50.87
CA LEU A 167 16.66 34.10 -50.59
C LEU A 167 17.25 34.56 -49.27
N VAL A 168 17.55 33.61 -48.38
CA VAL A 168 18.27 33.83 -47.13
C VAL A 168 19.54 32.98 -47.20
N ASP A 169 20.70 33.62 -47.10
CA ASP A 169 22.03 32.98 -47.25
C ASP A 169 22.17 32.17 -48.56
N GLY A 170 21.54 32.65 -49.65
CA GLY A 170 21.55 31.99 -50.96
C GLY A 170 20.62 30.78 -51.08
N GLN A 171 19.75 30.53 -50.09
CA GLN A 171 18.75 29.45 -50.13
C GLN A 171 17.33 30.00 -50.15
N LEU A 172 16.43 29.30 -50.84
CA LEU A 172 15.00 29.63 -50.86
C LEU A 172 14.41 29.46 -49.46
N GLU A 173 13.82 30.54 -48.94
CA GLU A 173 13.14 30.52 -47.65
C GLU A 173 11.79 29.81 -47.76
N LEU A 174 11.71 28.57 -47.26
CA LEU A 174 10.46 27.80 -47.25
C LEU A 174 9.79 27.88 -45.89
N SER A 175 8.69 28.63 -45.82
CA SER A 175 8.03 28.92 -44.54
C SER A 175 6.91 27.93 -44.16
N VAL A 176 6.38 27.16 -45.13
CA VAL A 176 5.20 26.31 -44.93
C VAL A 176 5.35 24.93 -45.57
N PHE A 177 5.12 23.89 -44.78
CA PHE A 177 4.94 22.52 -45.26
C PHE A 177 3.51 22.07 -45.09
N GLN A 178 3.02 21.25 -46.01
CA GLN A 178 1.74 20.58 -45.88
C GLN A 178 1.97 19.12 -45.48
N ILE A 179 1.26 18.68 -44.45
CA ILE A 179 1.25 17.28 -44.02
C ILE A 179 0.17 16.56 -44.80
N VAL A 180 0.54 15.44 -45.43
CA VAL A 180 -0.35 14.65 -46.27
C VAL A 180 -0.49 13.22 -45.77
N ASN A 181 -1.64 12.62 -46.03
CA ASN A 181 -1.92 11.21 -45.82
C ASN A 181 -2.38 10.60 -47.14
N ILE A 182 -1.75 9.51 -47.57
CA ILE A 182 -2.09 8.85 -48.84
C ILE A 182 -3.32 7.98 -48.64
N ASN A 183 -4.38 8.30 -49.39
CA ASN A 183 -5.64 7.59 -49.39
C ASN A 183 -6.18 7.49 -50.83
N GLY A 184 -6.36 6.28 -51.33
CA GLY A 184 -6.66 6.04 -52.74
C GLY A 184 -5.46 6.41 -53.64
N ASN A 185 -5.73 7.06 -54.76
CA ASN A 185 -4.73 7.38 -55.78
C ASN A 185 -3.97 8.70 -55.54
N ALA A 186 -4.23 9.42 -54.43
CA ALA A 186 -3.69 10.74 -54.19
C ALA A 186 -3.28 10.97 -52.72
N ALA A 187 -2.41 11.96 -52.53
CA ALA A 187 -2.10 12.51 -51.21
C ALA A 187 -3.18 13.50 -50.77
N ARG A 188 -3.81 13.23 -49.63
CA ARG A 188 -4.79 14.13 -49.00
C ARG A 188 -4.10 15.00 -47.97
N GLY A 189 -4.20 16.32 -48.11
CA GLY A 189 -3.74 17.27 -47.09
C GLY A 189 -4.51 17.14 -45.77
N ILE A 190 -3.79 16.84 -44.69
CA ILE A 190 -4.35 16.67 -43.33
C ILE A 190 -3.98 17.81 -42.38
N GLY A 191 -3.03 18.67 -42.74
CA GLY A 191 -2.68 19.87 -42.00
C GLY A 191 -1.44 20.54 -42.57
N PHE A 192 -0.89 21.49 -41.83
CA PHE A 192 0.27 22.29 -42.21
C PHE A 192 1.27 22.33 -41.06
N TRP A 193 2.52 22.65 -41.39
CA TRP A 193 3.55 22.97 -40.42
C TRP A 193 4.23 24.27 -40.81
N THR A 194 4.44 25.16 -39.84
CA THR A 194 5.22 26.38 -40.00
C THR A 194 6.27 26.49 -38.89
N LEU A 195 7.34 27.23 -39.16
CA LEU A 195 8.43 27.42 -38.20
C LEU A 195 7.95 28.08 -36.90
N GLU A 196 7.04 29.05 -37.00
CA GLU A 196 6.54 29.83 -35.85
C GLU A 196 5.52 29.05 -34.99
N ASN A 197 4.60 28.33 -35.64
CA ASN A 197 3.41 27.79 -34.97
C ASN A 197 3.43 26.26 -34.80
N GLY A 198 4.37 25.55 -35.43
CA GLY A 198 4.37 24.08 -35.44
C GLY A 198 3.23 23.53 -36.30
N LEU A 199 2.51 22.51 -35.81
CA LEU A 199 1.40 21.86 -36.53
C LEU A 199 0.09 22.66 -36.46
N LEU A 200 -0.48 22.95 -37.63
CA LEU A 200 -1.70 23.70 -37.84
C LEU A 200 -2.72 22.91 -38.65
N ARG A 201 -4.01 23.10 -38.36
CA ARG A 201 -5.10 22.48 -39.13
C ARG A 201 -5.36 23.21 -40.44
N ASP A 202 -5.46 24.53 -40.33
CA ASP A 202 -5.69 25.46 -41.44
C ASP A 202 -4.79 26.69 -41.22
N LEU A 203 -4.21 27.24 -42.30
CA LEU A 203 -3.28 28.37 -42.24
C LEU A 203 -3.92 29.68 -41.72
N ASN A 204 -5.22 29.83 -41.90
CA ASN A 204 -5.98 31.01 -41.45
C ASN A 204 -6.50 30.89 -40.01
N SER A 205 -6.16 29.82 -39.29
CA SER A 205 -6.57 29.63 -37.91
C SER A 205 -5.76 30.56 -37.00
N LEU A 206 -6.42 31.62 -36.50
CA LEU A 206 -5.90 32.56 -35.51
C LEU A 206 -5.76 31.87 -34.14
N ASN A 207 -4.83 30.92 -34.00
CA ASN A 207 -4.46 30.37 -32.70
C ASN A 207 -3.24 31.11 -32.16
N THR A 208 -3.45 31.84 -31.06
CA THR A 208 -2.50 32.63 -30.27
C THR A 208 -1.50 31.78 -29.47
N SER A 209 -1.39 30.46 -29.72
CA SER A 209 -0.56 29.55 -28.93
C SER A 209 0.85 29.37 -29.50
N LYS A 210 1.86 29.48 -28.63
CA LYS A 210 3.25 29.04 -28.85
C LYS A 210 3.28 27.63 -29.47
N TYR A 211 4.16 27.45 -30.46
CA TYR A 211 4.58 26.21 -31.13
C TYR A 211 3.84 24.92 -30.67
N SER A 212 2.90 24.43 -31.48
CA SER A 212 2.08 23.26 -31.14
C SER A 212 2.56 21.98 -31.83
N THR A 213 2.61 20.88 -31.09
CA THR A 213 2.85 19.52 -31.61
C THR A 213 1.62 18.61 -31.49
N SER A 214 0.45 19.18 -31.16
CA SER A 214 -0.75 18.41 -30.86
C SER A 214 -1.38 17.76 -32.10
N LYS A 215 -1.78 16.49 -31.96
CA LYS A 215 -2.57 15.75 -32.96
C LYS A 215 -3.91 16.42 -33.27
N SER A 216 -4.52 17.14 -32.32
CA SER A 216 -5.82 17.82 -32.52
C SER A 216 -5.80 18.82 -33.68
N ASN A 217 -4.61 19.25 -34.08
CA ASN A 217 -4.39 20.21 -35.16
C ASN A 217 -4.24 19.53 -36.53
N LEU A 218 -4.43 18.20 -36.63
CA LEU A 218 -4.45 17.47 -37.89
C LEU A 218 -5.84 16.85 -38.13
N LYS A 219 -6.24 16.78 -39.40
CA LYS A 219 -7.40 15.99 -39.83
C LYS A 219 -7.14 14.50 -39.57
N THR A 220 -8.21 13.71 -39.48
CA THR A 220 -8.12 12.26 -39.19
C THR A 220 -7.13 11.56 -40.12
N VAL A 221 -6.17 10.87 -39.51
CA VAL A 221 -5.15 10.06 -40.20
C VAL A 221 -5.71 8.66 -40.43
N MET A 222 -5.64 8.17 -41.66
CA MET A 222 -5.81 6.76 -41.98
C MET A 222 -4.45 6.09 -41.96
N TRP A 223 -4.30 5.01 -41.20
CA TRP A 223 -3.05 4.25 -41.09
C TRP A 223 -3.03 3.07 -42.05
N SER A 224 -1.86 2.45 -42.22
CA SER A 224 -1.70 1.22 -42.99
C SER A 224 -2.71 0.16 -42.53
N GLY A 225 -3.24 -0.63 -43.48
CA GLY A 225 -4.34 -1.56 -43.22
C GLY A 225 -5.75 -0.93 -43.13
N ASN A 226 -5.92 0.33 -43.56
CA ASN A 226 -7.19 1.08 -43.49
C ASN A 226 -7.73 1.28 -42.06
N SER A 227 -6.84 1.30 -41.06
CA SER A 227 -7.22 1.51 -39.66
C SER A 227 -7.21 2.99 -39.29
N THR A 228 -8.16 3.41 -38.46
CA THR A 228 -8.14 4.73 -37.80
C THR A 228 -7.48 4.67 -36.42
N SER A 229 -7.18 3.46 -35.92
CA SER A 229 -6.50 3.23 -34.64
C SER A 229 -5.03 3.62 -34.78
N ILE A 230 -4.49 4.35 -33.81
CA ILE A 230 -3.08 4.80 -33.85
C ILE A 230 -2.19 3.58 -33.58
N PRO A 231 -1.29 3.20 -34.50
CA PRO A 231 -0.37 2.11 -34.26
C PRO A 231 0.60 2.42 -33.12
N LYS A 232 0.93 1.42 -32.31
CA LYS A 232 1.93 1.56 -31.22
C LYS A 232 3.37 1.75 -31.72
N GLY A 233 3.64 1.42 -32.98
CA GLY A 233 4.97 1.49 -33.58
C GLY A 233 5.89 0.30 -33.27
N TRP A 234 5.41 -0.68 -32.51
CA TRP A 234 6.05 -1.96 -32.24
C TRP A 234 4.98 -3.02 -31.98
N GLU A 235 5.31 -4.29 -32.24
CA GLU A 235 4.43 -5.43 -31.97
C GLU A 235 5.26 -6.63 -31.53
N ILE A 236 4.73 -7.45 -30.61
CA ILE A 236 5.33 -8.72 -30.23
C ILE A 236 4.88 -9.77 -31.24
N PRO A 237 5.79 -10.48 -31.94
CA PRO A 237 5.40 -11.47 -32.93
C PRO A 237 4.56 -12.60 -32.30
N MET A 238 3.27 -12.69 -32.67
CA MET A 238 2.37 -13.78 -32.26
C MET A 238 2.85 -15.16 -32.74
N LYS A 239 3.60 -15.20 -33.86
CA LYS A 239 4.30 -16.38 -34.36
C LYS A 239 5.79 -16.26 -34.08
N GLY A 240 6.26 -16.79 -32.96
CA GLY A 240 7.69 -17.16 -32.85
C GLY A 240 8.34 -17.15 -31.47
N LYS A 241 7.91 -16.31 -30.51
CA LYS A 241 8.61 -16.26 -29.20
C LYS A 241 7.67 -15.98 -28.04
N ARG A 242 7.46 -17.00 -27.20
CA ARG A 242 6.75 -16.93 -25.92
C ARG A 242 7.69 -16.32 -24.87
N LEU A 243 7.18 -15.43 -24.03
CA LEU A 243 7.97 -14.80 -22.97
C LEU A 243 8.44 -15.84 -21.95
N LYS A 244 9.72 -15.85 -21.62
CA LYS A 244 10.29 -16.71 -20.58
C LYS A 244 10.20 -16.01 -19.23
N ILE A 245 9.20 -16.38 -18.44
CA ILE A 245 8.91 -15.77 -17.15
C ILE A 245 9.52 -16.64 -16.05
N LEU A 246 10.51 -16.11 -15.35
CA LEU A 246 11.20 -16.81 -14.28
C LEU A 246 10.42 -16.72 -12.97
N VAL A 247 10.33 -17.83 -12.24
CA VAL A 247 9.54 -17.93 -11.01
C VAL A 247 10.40 -18.53 -9.88
N PRO A 248 10.42 -17.93 -8.67
CA PRO A 248 11.23 -18.44 -7.57
C PRO A 248 10.72 -19.78 -7.04
N VAL A 249 11.64 -20.64 -6.62
CA VAL A 249 11.32 -21.92 -5.95
C VAL A 249 11.74 -21.83 -4.49
N LYS A 250 10.77 -22.01 -3.59
CA LYS A 250 10.97 -21.91 -2.14
C LYS A 250 10.40 -23.11 -1.42
N ASN A 251 11.04 -23.45 -0.30
CA ASN A 251 10.50 -24.38 0.68
C ASN A 251 9.74 -23.60 1.76
N GLY A 252 8.52 -24.02 2.09
CA GLY A 252 7.69 -23.44 3.16
C GLY A 252 6.48 -22.65 2.65
N PHE A 253 6.64 -21.34 2.43
CA PHE A 253 5.55 -20.42 2.11
C PHE A 253 5.03 -20.57 0.67
N ASN A 254 4.11 -21.50 0.49
CA ASN A 254 3.54 -21.85 -0.81
C ASN A 254 2.35 -20.97 -1.24
N GLN A 255 1.89 -20.05 -0.38
CA GLN A 255 0.74 -19.18 -0.70
C GLN A 255 1.06 -18.15 -1.79
N PHE A 256 2.30 -17.67 -1.82
CA PHE A 256 2.72 -16.64 -2.76
C PHE A 256 3.11 -17.22 -4.11
N VAL A 257 3.90 -18.28 -4.10
CA VAL A 257 4.32 -19.07 -5.26
C VAL A 257 4.52 -20.51 -4.79
N LYS A 258 3.90 -21.46 -5.48
CA LYS A 258 4.01 -22.89 -5.28
C LYS A 258 4.39 -23.54 -6.60
N VAL A 259 5.51 -24.24 -6.59
CA VAL A 259 5.97 -25.03 -7.74
C VAL A 259 5.86 -26.51 -7.37
N THR A 260 4.99 -27.22 -8.08
CA THR A 260 4.84 -28.68 -7.95
C THR A 260 5.27 -29.35 -9.23
N ARG A 261 6.10 -30.38 -9.09
CA ARG A 261 6.51 -31.21 -10.22
C ARG A 261 5.49 -32.34 -10.38
N ASP A 262 4.84 -32.42 -11.53
CA ASP A 262 3.98 -33.55 -11.87
C ASP A 262 4.87 -34.79 -12.08
N PRO A 263 4.70 -35.87 -11.29
CA PRO A 263 5.52 -37.06 -11.38
C PRO A 263 5.33 -37.83 -12.69
N ILE A 264 4.23 -37.63 -13.42
CA ILE A 264 3.91 -38.39 -14.64
C ILE A 264 4.43 -37.65 -15.86
N THR A 265 4.10 -36.37 -16.00
CA THR A 265 4.49 -35.57 -17.19
C THR A 265 5.87 -34.94 -17.05
N ASN A 266 6.46 -34.99 -15.86
CA ASN A 266 7.71 -34.31 -15.51
C ASN A 266 7.67 -32.78 -15.74
N THR A 267 6.46 -32.21 -15.84
CA THR A 267 6.25 -30.76 -16.01
C THR A 267 6.07 -30.08 -14.66
N PHE A 268 6.43 -28.81 -14.59
CA PHE A 268 6.22 -28.00 -13.39
C PHE A 268 4.89 -27.26 -13.50
N GLN A 269 4.00 -27.51 -12.55
CA GLN A 269 2.82 -26.68 -12.31
C GLN A 269 3.18 -25.57 -11.34
N VAL A 270 2.93 -24.33 -11.76
CA VAL A 270 3.20 -23.12 -10.99
C VAL A 270 1.87 -22.47 -10.63
N THR A 271 1.62 -22.31 -9.33
CA THR A 271 0.40 -21.70 -8.80
C THR A 271 0.77 -20.73 -7.66
N GLY A 272 -0.13 -19.85 -7.24
CA GLY A 272 0.08 -18.96 -6.10
C GLY A 272 -0.41 -17.56 -6.36
N PHE A 273 -0.52 -16.75 -5.30
CA PHE A 273 -1.03 -15.39 -5.38
C PHE A 273 -0.32 -14.53 -6.45
N CYS A 274 1.02 -14.56 -6.51
CA CYS A 274 1.76 -13.78 -7.53
C CYS A 274 1.45 -14.22 -8.96
N ILE A 275 1.17 -15.50 -9.15
CA ILE A 275 0.92 -16.09 -10.47
C ILE A 275 -0.47 -15.70 -10.94
N ASP A 276 -1.47 -15.83 -10.07
CA ASP A 276 -2.85 -15.46 -10.40
C ASP A 276 -2.98 -13.95 -10.66
N VAL A 277 -2.25 -13.11 -9.90
CA VAL A 277 -2.15 -11.67 -10.18
C VAL A 277 -1.53 -11.43 -11.56
N PHE A 278 -0.42 -12.09 -11.88
CA PHE A 278 0.23 -11.96 -13.18
C PHE A 278 -0.68 -12.38 -14.34
N GLN A 279 -1.38 -13.51 -14.21
CA GLN A 279 -2.34 -13.99 -15.21
C GLN A 279 -3.47 -12.98 -15.42
N ALA A 280 -4.07 -12.47 -14.34
CA ALA A 280 -5.12 -11.46 -14.42
C ALA A 280 -4.64 -10.15 -15.06
N VAL A 281 -3.37 -9.77 -14.84
CA VAL A 281 -2.74 -8.61 -15.50
C VAL A 281 -2.57 -8.85 -17.00
N ILE A 282 -2.06 -10.02 -17.41
CA ILE A 282 -1.89 -10.36 -18.82
C ILE A 282 -3.25 -10.42 -19.55
N GLU A 283 -4.29 -10.97 -18.93
CA GLU A 283 -5.66 -11.00 -19.47
C GLU A 283 -6.25 -9.61 -19.72
N LYS A 284 -5.83 -8.60 -18.94
CA LYS A 284 -6.28 -7.21 -19.09
C LYS A 284 -5.53 -6.44 -20.17
N LEU A 285 -4.41 -6.96 -20.68
CA LEU A 285 -3.68 -6.27 -21.73
C LEU A 285 -4.51 -6.21 -23.02
N PRO A 286 -4.48 -5.10 -23.76
CA PRO A 286 -5.26 -4.95 -25.00
C PRO A 286 -4.73 -5.79 -26.18
N TYR A 287 -3.78 -6.68 -25.92
CA TYR A 287 -3.12 -7.56 -26.90
C TYR A 287 -2.74 -8.88 -26.24
N ALA A 288 -2.72 -9.95 -27.03
CA ALA A 288 -2.36 -11.27 -26.52
C ALA A 288 -0.85 -11.37 -26.28
N VAL A 289 -0.48 -11.79 -25.06
CA VAL A 289 0.92 -12.06 -24.69
C VAL A 289 1.07 -13.54 -24.36
N ALA A 290 1.79 -14.28 -25.20
CA ALA A 290 2.11 -15.67 -24.94
C ALA A 290 3.34 -15.76 -24.02
N TYR A 291 3.25 -16.55 -22.95
CA TYR A 291 4.32 -16.69 -21.95
C TYR A 291 4.45 -18.12 -21.45
N ASP A 292 5.64 -18.48 -20.97
CA ASP A 292 5.97 -19.73 -20.30
C ASP A 292 6.54 -19.44 -18.92
N LEU A 293 5.95 -20.06 -17.90
CA LEU A 293 6.43 -19.98 -16.52
C LEU A 293 7.54 -21.01 -16.32
N ILE A 294 8.75 -20.54 -16.02
CA ILE A 294 9.94 -21.36 -15.83
C ILE A 294 10.38 -21.25 -14.37
N PRO A 295 10.31 -22.35 -13.59
CA PRO A 295 10.82 -22.34 -12.22
C PRO A 295 12.35 -22.20 -12.18
N PHE A 296 12.84 -21.39 -11.25
CA PHE A 296 14.27 -21.25 -10.96
C PHE A 296 14.74 -22.42 -10.08
N ALA A 297 14.80 -23.62 -10.65
CA ALA A 297 15.16 -24.86 -9.98
C ALA A 297 16.31 -25.62 -10.65
N LEU A 298 17.10 -26.32 -9.83
CA LEU A 298 18.04 -27.36 -10.24
C LEU A 298 17.28 -28.61 -10.75
N PRO A 299 17.95 -29.54 -11.46
CA PRO A 299 17.33 -30.78 -11.94
C PRO A 299 16.66 -31.64 -10.85
N ASN A 300 17.13 -31.50 -9.61
CA ASN A 300 16.59 -32.17 -8.42
C ASN A 300 15.33 -31.50 -7.85
N GLY A 301 14.88 -30.37 -8.42
CA GLY A 301 13.71 -29.60 -7.97
C GLY A 301 13.96 -28.61 -6.84
N SER A 302 15.19 -28.52 -6.31
CA SER A 302 15.57 -27.50 -5.32
C SER A 302 15.87 -26.16 -6.00
N SER A 303 15.84 -25.05 -5.25
CA SER A 303 16.12 -23.71 -5.80
C SER A 303 17.49 -23.65 -6.50
N ALA A 304 17.53 -23.06 -7.69
CA ALA A 304 18.77 -22.86 -8.46
C ALA A 304 19.72 -21.80 -7.88
N GLY A 305 19.24 -21.00 -6.94
CA GLY A 305 20.03 -19.96 -6.29
C GLY A 305 19.19 -19.08 -5.37
N ASN A 306 19.71 -17.90 -5.09
CA ASN A 306 19.03 -16.85 -4.33
C ASN A 306 18.33 -15.84 -5.27
N TYR A 307 17.63 -14.85 -4.69
CA TYR A 307 16.92 -13.83 -5.47
C TYR A 307 17.82 -12.93 -6.31
N ASN A 308 19.05 -12.64 -5.86
CA ASN A 308 19.98 -11.85 -6.65
C ASN A 308 20.39 -12.64 -7.90
N ASP A 309 20.75 -13.92 -7.75
CA ASP A 309 21.09 -14.78 -8.88
C ASP A 309 19.95 -14.84 -9.91
N MET A 310 18.70 -14.90 -9.43
CA MET A 310 17.49 -14.88 -10.28
C MET A 310 17.31 -13.54 -11.02
N ILE A 311 17.63 -12.43 -10.38
CA ILE A 311 17.55 -11.09 -10.98
C ILE A 311 18.68 -10.88 -12.00
N ASP A 312 19.86 -11.43 -11.72
CA ASP A 312 20.99 -11.42 -12.65
C ASP A 312 20.61 -12.12 -13.97
N GLN A 313 19.84 -13.21 -13.91
CA GLN A 313 19.33 -13.87 -15.12
C GLN A 313 18.45 -12.98 -16.01
N VAL A 314 17.69 -12.06 -15.43
CA VAL A 314 16.89 -11.07 -16.17
C VAL A 314 17.78 -9.92 -16.67
N PHE A 315 18.75 -9.49 -15.86
CA PHE A 315 19.73 -8.49 -16.28
C PHE A 315 20.55 -8.93 -17.49
N TYR A 316 21.01 -10.20 -17.51
CA TYR A 316 21.70 -10.81 -18.65
C TYR A 316 20.77 -11.14 -19.83
N GLN A 317 19.47 -10.87 -19.73
CA GLN A 317 18.45 -11.15 -20.75
C GLN A 317 18.31 -12.63 -21.13
N ASN A 318 18.66 -13.54 -20.23
CA ASN A 318 18.39 -14.98 -20.40
C ASN A 318 16.89 -15.29 -20.25
N TYR A 319 16.20 -14.47 -19.44
CA TYR A 319 14.76 -14.51 -19.19
C TYR A 319 14.16 -13.12 -19.36
N ASP A 320 12.87 -13.07 -19.67
CA ASP A 320 12.17 -11.83 -20.07
C ASP A 320 11.54 -11.08 -18.88
N ALA A 321 11.24 -11.79 -17.79
CA ALA A 321 10.72 -11.19 -16.56
C ALA A 321 10.88 -12.15 -15.37
N VAL A 322 10.71 -11.63 -14.14
CA VAL A 322 10.48 -12.43 -12.92
C VAL A 322 9.09 -12.16 -12.38
N VAL A 323 8.39 -13.22 -11.98
CA VAL A 323 7.12 -13.13 -11.25
C VAL A 323 7.24 -13.88 -9.93
N GLY A 324 7.00 -13.18 -8.82
CA GLY A 324 7.03 -13.78 -7.49
C GLY A 324 7.11 -12.75 -6.37
N ASP A 325 7.39 -13.23 -5.17
CA ASP A 325 7.56 -12.46 -3.94
C ASP A 325 8.96 -11.80 -3.87
N THR A 326 9.29 -11.02 -4.90
CA THR A 326 10.59 -10.35 -5.06
C THR A 326 10.60 -8.94 -4.48
N THR A 327 11.51 -8.69 -3.53
CA THR A 327 11.69 -7.37 -2.88
C THR A 327 12.44 -6.34 -3.75
N ILE A 328 11.94 -5.09 -3.80
CA ILE A 328 12.68 -3.94 -4.36
C ILE A 328 13.75 -3.55 -3.36
N ILE A 329 14.99 -3.50 -3.82
CA ILE A 329 16.13 -3.02 -3.05
C ILE A 329 16.90 -2.07 -3.97
N ALA A 330 17.47 -1.00 -3.42
CA ALA A 330 18.20 0.02 -4.19
C ALA A 330 19.28 -0.59 -5.10
N ASN A 331 19.96 -1.65 -4.66
CA ASN A 331 20.96 -2.33 -5.48
C ASN A 331 20.34 -2.98 -6.73
N ARG A 332 19.15 -3.59 -6.61
CA ARG A 332 18.48 -4.26 -7.74
C ARG A 332 17.92 -3.29 -8.76
N SER A 333 17.41 -2.13 -8.33
CA SER A 333 16.85 -1.09 -9.23
C SER A 333 17.88 -0.48 -10.17
N LEU A 334 19.18 -0.71 -9.94
CA LEU A 334 20.22 -0.31 -10.88
C LEU A 334 20.22 -1.20 -12.13
N TYR A 335 19.89 -2.49 -11.98
CA TYR A 335 20.03 -3.53 -13.02
C TYR A 335 18.71 -3.88 -13.72
N VAL A 336 17.58 -3.78 -13.03
CA VAL A 336 16.26 -4.17 -13.54
C VAL A 336 15.20 -3.12 -13.20
N ASP A 337 14.15 -3.08 -14.03
CA ASP A 337 12.97 -2.28 -13.76
C ASP A 337 11.92 -3.09 -13.01
N PHE A 338 11.17 -2.40 -12.15
CA PHE A 338 10.13 -2.99 -11.32
C PHE A 338 8.77 -2.38 -11.65
N THR A 339 7.72 -3.20 -11.54
CA THR A 339 6.36 -2.67 -11.49
C THR A 339 6.05 -2.06 -10.13
N LEU A 340 4.94 -1.33 -10.05
CA LEU A 340 4.35 -0.94 -8.77
C LEU A 340 4.09 -2.19 -7.92
N PRO A 341 4.38 -2.13 -6.61
CA PRO A 341 4.03 -3.21 -5.69
C PRO A 341 2.51 -3.29 -5.54
N TYR A 342 1.97 -4.50 -5.56
CA TYR A 342 0.54 -4.75 -5.32
C TYR A 342 0.28 -5.37 -3.93
N SER A 343 1.24 -5.21 -3.01
CA SER A 343 1.14 -5.59 -1.60
C SER A 343 1.89 -4.57 -0.75
N GLU A 344 1.40 -4.33 0.46
CA GLU A 344 2.02 -3.41 1.43
C GLU A 344 3.38 -3.93 1.90
N SER A 345 4.25 -2.98 2.25
CA SER A 345 5.60 -3.29 2.70
C SER A 345 5.81 -3.06 4.18
N GLY A 346 6.53 -3.98 4.82
CA GLY A 346 7.00 -3.79 6.19
C GLY A 346 8.03 -4.84 6.59
N GLY A 347 8.90 -4.48 7.54
CA GLY A 347 9.60 -5.45 8.36
C GLY A 347 8.70 -5.78 9.56
N VAL A 348 8.56 -7.06 9.87
CA VAL A 348 7.79 -7.52 11.02
C VAL A 348 8.72 -8.22 11.97
N MET A 349 8.61 -7.88 13.25
CA MET A 349 9.29 -8.60 14.32
C MET A 349 8.29 -9.56 14.97
N VAL A 350 8.56 -10.84 14.84
CA VAL A 350 7.78 -11.91 15.47
C VAL A 350 8.45 -12.27 16.80
N VAL A 351 7.69 -12.11 17.89
CA VAL A 351 8.15 -12.39 19.26
C VAL A 351 7.14 -13.26 19.99
N PRO A 352 7.59 -14.17 20.87
CA PRO A 352 6.68 -14.89 21.74
C PRO A 352 6.05 -13.91 22.73
N TYR A 353 4.76 -14.07 23.01
CA TYR A 353 4.11 -13.34 24.10
C TYR A 353 4.49 -13.95 25.45
N LYS A 354 4.68 -13.11 26.47
CA LYS A 354 4.86 -13.55 27.85
C LYS A 354 3.51 -14.05 28.35
N ASP A 355 3.38 -15.37 28.43
CA ASP A 355 2.25 -15.99 29.09
C ASP A 355 2.40 -15.81 30.60
N ASN A 356 1.83 -14.73 31.15
CA ASN A 356 1.83 -14.46 32.58
C ASN A 356 0.79 -15.35 33.29
N LYS A 357 0.83 -16.65 33.00
CA LYS A 357 -0.08 -17.70 33.48
C LYS A 357 0.01 -17.96 34.99
N ARG A 358 0.92 -17.27 35.70
CA ARG A 358 0.82 -17.16 37.16
C ARG A 358 -0.36 -16.23 37.47
N LYS A 359 -1.56 -16.82 37.46
CA LYS A 359 -2.75 -16.26 38.08
C LYS A 359 -2.37 -15.98 39.54
N ASN A 360 -2.10 -14.73 39.85
CA ASN A 360 -1.68 -14.36 41.20
C ASN A 360 -2.89 -14.56 42.13
N ALA A 361 -2.78 -15.45 43.12
CA ALA A 361 -3.83 -15.65 44.14
C ALA A 361 -4.14 -14.37 44.96
N TRP A 362 -3.28 -13.36 44.84
CA TRP A 362 -3.35 -12.05 45.49
C TRP A 362 -3.76 -10.92 44.53
N VAL A 363 -4.44 -11.23 43.42
CA VAL A 363 -4.93 -10.23 42.45
C VAL A 363 -5.78 -9.15 43.14
N PHE A 364 -6.52 -9.50 44.20
CA PHE A 364 -7.34 -8.56 44.95
C PHE A 364 -6.55 -7.44 45.67
N LEU A 365 -5.24 -7.57 45.89
CA LEU A 365 -4.42 -6.51 46.49
C LEU A 365 -3.86 -5.51 45.45
N LYS A 366 -3.85 -5.87 44.16
CA LYS A 366 -3.30 -5.04 43.07
C LYS A 366 -4.08 -3.75 42.73
N PRO A 367 -5.41 -3.62 42.92
CA PRO A 367 -6.15 -2.44 42.51
C PRO A 367 -5.75 -1.14 43.22
N LEU A 368 -5.17 -1.24 44.42
CA LEU A 368 -4.68 -0.10 45.19
C LEU A 368 -3.18 -0.26 45.44
N THR A 369 -2.44 0.84 45.41
CA THR A 369 -1.01 0.83 45.75
C THR A 369 -0.83 0.55 47.23
N TRP A 370 0.34 0.04 47.60
CA TRP A 370 0.68 -0.23 49.01
C TRP A 370 0.62 1.04 49.87
N ASP A 371 1.03 2.18 49.31
CA ASP A 371 0.96 3.48 49.98
C ASP A 371 -0.48 3.88 50.33
N LEU A 372 -1.42 3.61 49.42
CA LEU A 372 -2.84 3.90 49.63
C LEU A 372 -3.47 2.95 50.65
N TRP A 373 -3.14 1.65 50.60
CA TRP A 373 -3.56 0.68 51.62
C TRP A 373 -3.15 1.09 53.03
N LEU A 374 -1.88 1.48 53.20
CA LEU A 374 -1.35 1.89 54.50
C LEU A 374 -2.03 3.17 55.00
N THR A 375 -2.19 4.16 54.10
CA THR A 375 -2.87 5.42 54.42
C THR A 375 -4.31 5.17 54.88
N THR A 376 -5.06 4.33 54.17
CA THR A 376 -6.44 3.96 54.54
C THR A 376 -6.50 3.35 55.95
N ILE A 377 -5.61 2.40 56.28
CA ILE A 377 -5.55 1.79 57.62
C ILE A 377 -5.25 2.84 58.69
N CYS A 378 -4.29 3.73 58.47
CA CYS A 378 -3.97 4.81 59.41
C CYS A 378 -5.16 5.73 59.66
N PHE A 379 -5.90 6.10 58.61
CA PHE A 379 -7.10 6.95 58.75
C PHE A 379 -8.26 6.22 59.46
N PHE A 380 -8.44 4.91 59.27
CA PHE A 380 -9.42 4.14 60.05
C PHE A 380 -9.11 4.18 61.56
N VAL A 381 -7.84 4.08 61.94
CA VAL A 381 -7.39 4.20 63.34
C VAL A 381 -7.63 5.62 63.86
N PHE A 382 -7.29 6.63 63.07
CA PHE A 382 -7.50 8.04 63.43
C PHE A 382 -8.98 8.36 63.65
N ILE A 383 -9.87 7.93 62.75
CA ILE A 383 -11.31 8.16 62.87
C ILE A 383 -11.89 7.40 64.06
N ALA A 384 -11.41 6.18 64.35
CA ALA A 384 -11.80 5.44 65.56
C ALA A 384 -11.50 6.25 66.84
N LEU A 385 -10.33 6.88 66.91
CA LEU A 385 -9.92 7.74 68.03
C LEU A 385 -10.76 9.03 68.11
N VAL A 386 -11.00 9.70 66.98
CA VAL A 386 -11.78 10.94 66.93
C VAL A 386 -13.22 10.70 67.37
N VAL A 387 -13.86 9.65 66.85
CA VAL A 387 -15.23 9.28 67.24
C VAL A 387 -15.28 8.89 68.72
N TRP A 388 -14.30 8.13 69.21
CA TRP A 388 -14.20 7.81 70.63
C TRP A 388 -14.14 9.07 71.49
N ILE A 389 -13.27 10.05 71.18
CA ILE A 389 -13.14 11.29 71.96
C ILE A 389 -14.47 12.07 71.99
N LEU A 390 -15.16 12.16 70.85
CA LEU A 390 -16.39 12.96 70.72
C LEU A 390 -17.62 12.29 71.33
N GLU A 391 -17.72 10.96 71.29
CA GLU A 391 -18.88 10.21 71.78
C GLU A 391 -18.71 9.72 73.23
N HIS A 392 -17.48 9.52 73.71
CA HIS A 392 -17.22 8.92 75.04
C HIS A 392 -17.86 9.68 76.21
N ARG A 393 -18.02 11.00 76.09
CA ARG A 393 -18.65 11.83 77.13
C ARG A 393 -20.17 11.78 77.15
N ILE A 394 -20.81 11.44 76.02
CA ILE A 394 -22.25 11.66 75.79
C ILE A 394 -22.99 10.33 75.58
N ASN A 395 -22.32 9.32 75.03
CA ASN A 395 -22.94 8.10 74.56
C ASN A 395 -22.58 6.89 75.44
N GLU A 396 -23.59 6.23 75.99
CA GLU A 396 -23.42 5.05 76.86
C GLU A 396 -22.93 3.82 76.10
N ASP A 397 -23.13 3.74 74.78
CA ASP A 397 -22.70 2.60 73.97
C ASP A 397 -21.17 2.58 73.75
N PHE A 398 -20.49 3.73 73.89
CA PHE A 398 -19.03 3.85 73.86
C PHE A 398 -18.38 3.80 75.26
N ARG A 399 -19.12 3.37 76.29
CA ARG A 399 -18.65 3.19 77.68
C ARG A 399 -18.51 1.72 78.08
N GLY A 400 -17.63 1.43 79.04
CA GLY A 400 -17.38 0.08 79.56
C GLY A 400 -15.94 -0.14 80.08
N PRO A 401 -15.52 -1.37 80.38
CA PRO A 401 -14.11 -1.68 80.69
C PRO A 401 -13.17 -1.25 79.54
N ALA A 402 -11.94 -0.83 79.82
CA ALA A 402 -11.01 -0.28 78.81
C ALA A 402 -10.85 -1.15 77.55
N LYS A 403 -10.85 -2.48 77.69
CA LYS A 403 -10.80 -3.43 76.55
C LYS A 403 -12.05 -3.41 75.67
N HIS A 404 -13.21 -3.13 76.25
CA HIS A 404 -14.49 -3.03 75.52
C HIS A 404 -14.57 -1.71 74.74
N GLN A 405 -14.17 -0.58 75.34
CA GLN A 405 -14.21 0.74 74.70
C GLN A 405 -13.32 0.82 73.45
N VAL A 406 -12.09 0.32 73.56
CA VAL A 406 -11.17 0.26 72.42
C VAL A 406 -11.76 -0.65 71.33
N GLY A 407 -12.34 -1.80 71.73
CA GLY A 407 -12.99 -2.72 70.80
C GLY A 407 -14.17 -2.13 70.05
N THR A 408 -15.07 -1.40 70.73
CA THR A 408 -16.26 -0.80 70.11
C THR A 408 -15.89 0.34 69.15
N SER A 409 -14.92 1.20 69.50
CA SER A 409 -14.48 2.28 68.61
C SER A 409 -13.78 1.80 67.33
N PHE A 410 -12.91 0.79 67.45
CA PHE A 410 -12.29 0.18 66.26
C PHE A 410 -13.32 -0.59 65.42
N TRP A 411 -14.26 -1.29 66.06
CA TRP A 411 -15.35 -1.97 65.36
C TRP A 411 -16.27 -0.99 64.62
N PHE A 412 -16.62 0.13 65.25
CA PHE A 412 -17.44 1.19 64.64
C PHE A 412 -16.75 1.77 63.40
N SER A 413 -15.46 2.14 63.51
CA SER A 413 -14.68 2.68 62.39
C SER A 413 -14.61 1.68 61.23
N PHE A 414 -14.32 0.41 61.49
CA PHE A 414 -14.30 -0.64 60.47
C PHE A 414 -15.68 -0.91 59.85
N SER A 415 -16.76 -0.86 60.65
CA SER A 415 -18.14 -1.06 60.19
C SER A 415 -18.63 0.03 59.23
N THR A 416 -17.99 1.20 59.23
CA THR A 416 -18.28 2.27 58.24
C THR A 416 -17.92 1.84 56.80
N MET A 417 -16.96 0.92 56.63
CA MET A 417 -16.55 0.40 55.32
C MET A 417 -17.62 -0.45 54.62
N ILE A 418 -18.45 -1.15 55.41
CA ILE A 418 -19.45 -2.10 54.91
C ILE A 418 -20.88 -1.54 55.10
N PHE A 419 -21.00 -0.25 55.47
CA PHE A 419 -22.29 0.40 55.80
C PHE A 419 -23.09 -0.35 56.89
N ALA A 420 -22.41 -1.06 57.79
CA ALA A 420 -23.02 -1.89 58.84
C ALA A 420 -22.96 -1.22 60.22
N GLN A 421 -23.32 0.06 60.30
CA GLN A 421 -23.26 0.83 61.55
C GLN A 421 -24.37 0.39 62.52
N ARG A 422 -23.98 -0.25 63.62
CA ARG A 422 -24.93 -0.69 64.67
C ARG A 422 -25.17 0.37 65.75
N GLU A 423 -24.18 1.24 66.01
CA GLU A 423 -24.20 2.23 67.09
C GLU A 423 -24.63 3.60 66.55
N ARG A 424 -25.55 4.27 67.26
CA ARG A 424 -26.04 5.60 66.87
C ARG A 424 -25.11 6.69 67.41
N VAL A 425 -24.66 7.58 66.54
CA VAL A 425 -23.84 8.75 66.89
C VAL A 425 -24.74 9.87 67.42
N LEU A 426 -24.50 10.33 68.64
CA LEU A 426 -25.36 11.32 69.31
C LEU A 426 -24.84 12.75 69.15
N SER A 427 -23.52 12.96 69.07
CA SER A 427 -22.89 14.27 68.93
C SER A 427 -23.01 14.82 67.50
N ASN A 428 -23.48 16.07 67.36
CA ASN A 428 -23.58 16.74 66.06
C ASN A 428 -22.21 16.90 65.38
N LEU A 429 -21.14 17.11 66.15
CA LEU A 429 -19.76 17.18 65.63
C LEU A 429 -19.28 15.82 65.13
N ALA A 430 -19.58 14.74 65.87
CA ALA A 430 -19.22 13.39 65.44
C ALA A 430 -20.02 12.97 64.19
N ARG A 431 -21.30 13.35 64.07
CA ARG A 431 -22.11 13.13 62.86
C ARG A 431 -21.49 13.77 61.64
N PHE A 432 -21.02 15.02 61.75
CA PHE A 432 -20.35 15.70 60.64
C PHE A 432 -19.09 14.95 60.19
N VAL A 433 -18.21 14.58 61.13
CA VAL A 433 -16.99 13.81 60.83
C VAL A 433 -17.31 12.46 60.19
N VAL A 434 -18.33 11.76 60.70
CA VAL A 434 -18.76 10.45 60.17
C VAL A 434 -19.36 10.58 58.77
N ILE A 435 -20.16 11.61 58.47
CA ILE A 435 -20.71 11.84 57.12
C ILE A 435 -19.60 12.07 56.09
N VAL A 436 -18.61 12.91 56.42
CA VAL A 436 -17.46 13.15 55.54
C VAL A 436 -16.63 11.88 55.36
N TRP A 437 -16.42 11.12 56.44
CA TRP A 437 -15.69 9.85 56.38
C TRP A 437 -16.39 8.79 55.52
N ILE A 438 -17.72 8.66 55.64
CA ILE A 438 -18.53 7.76 54.81
C ILE A 438 -18.36 8.11 53.33
N PHE A 439 -18.34 9.40 52.97
CA PHE A 439 -18.12 9.82 51.58
C PHE A 439 -16.76 9.36 51.04
N VAL A 440 -15.68 9.55 51.81
CA VAL A 440 -14.32 9.11 51.44
C VAL A 440 -14.26 7.58 51.26
N VAL A 441 -14.84 6.84 52.20
CA VAL A 441 -14.90 5.38 52.17
C VAL A 441 -15.71 4.86 50.97
N LEU A 442 -16.83 5.53 50.64
CA LEU A 442 -17.63 5.24 49.46
C LEU A 442 -16.80 5.42 48.19
N THR A 443 -16.11 6.55 48.03
CA THR A 443 -15.24 6.79 46.88
C THR A 443 -14.15 5.71 46.76
N LEU A 444 -13.47 5.37 47.85
CA LEU A 444 -12.44 4.32 47.85
C LEU A 444 -12.99 2.95 47.43
N THR A 445 -14.19 2.59 47.90
CA THR A 445 -14.83 1.30 47.59
C THR A 445 -15.25 1.22 46.12
N GLN A 446 -15.78 2.32 45.57
CA GLN A 446 -16.13 2.42 44.16
C GLN A 446 -14.90 2.36 43.26
N SER A 447 -13.83 3.10 43.60
CA SER A 447 -12.56 3.08 42.86
C SER A 447 -11.87 1.72 42.90
N TYR A 448 -11.91 1.03 44.05
CA TYR A 448 -11.41 -0.34 44.18
C TYR A 448 -12.17 -1.31 43.25
N THR A 449 -13.49 -1.25 43.27
CA THR A 449 -14.36 -2.14 42.47
C THR A 449 -14.16 -1.91 40.96
N ALA A 450 -14.07 -0.65 40.53
CA ALA A 450 -13.81 -0.30 39.13
C ALA A 450 -12.43 -0.77 38.66
N SER A 451 -11.38 -0.54 39.47
CA SER A 451 -10.00 -0.90 39.13
C SER A 451 -9.79 -2.42 39.11
N LEU A 452 -10.40 -3.15 40.05
CA LEU A 452 -10.39 -4.61 40.05
C LEU A 452 -11.10 -5.17 38.82
N SER A 453 -12.25 -4.61 38.44
CA SER A 453 -13.02 -5.03 37.28
C SER A 453 -12.23 -4.84 35.98
N SER A 454 -11.57 -3.69 35.80
CA SER A 454 -10.71 -3.41 34.64
C SER A 454 -9.56 -4.42 34.52
N LEU A 455 -8.90 -4.73 35.65
CA LEU A 455 -7.78 -5.66 35.69
C LEU A 455 -8.18 -7.12 35.39
N LEU A 456 -9.44 -7.49 35.63
CA LEU A 456 -9.97 -8.82 35.31
C LEU A 456 -10.42 -8.96 33.84
N VAL A 457 -10.72 -7.84 33.16
CA VAL A 457 -11.18 -7.83 31.77
C VAL A 457 -10.01 -7.82 30.77
N VAL A 458 -8.92 -7.11 31.09
CA VAL A 458 -7.78 -6.95 30.16
C VAL A 458 -6.79 -8.11 30.30
N LYS A 459 -6.81 -9.06 29.36
CA LYS A 459 -5.70 -10.01 29.18
C LYS A 459 -4.53 -9.27 28.51
N ASN A 460 -3.54 -8.85 29.31
CA ASN A 460 -2.33 -8.23 28.80
C ASN A 460 -1.44 -9.26 28.08
N LEU A 461 -1.51 -9.31 26.75
CA LEU A 461 -0.50 -9.97 25.91
C LEU A 461 0.74 -9.05 25.85
N GLN A 462 1.66 -9.22 26.80
CA GLN A 462 2.92 -8.49 26.76
C GLN A 462 3.93 -9.24 25.89
N PRO A 463 4.51 -8.62 24.85
CA PRO A 463 5.57 -9.27 24.08
C PRO A 463 6.81 -9.50 24.96
N THR A 464 7.59 -10.54 24.65
CA THR A 464 8.83 -10.82 25.39
C THR A 464 9.87 -9.72 25.19
N VAL A 465 9.91 -9.20 23.96
CA VAL A 465 10.78 -8.11 23.52
C VAL A 465 9.91 -7.06 22.82
N THR A 466 10.07 -5.79 23.20
CA THR A 466 9.23 -4.70 22.68
C THR A 466 9.89 -3.97 21.50
N ASP A 467 11.23 -3.92 21.47
CA ASP A 467 11.97 -3.10 20.53
C ASP A 467 13.23 -3.80 20.01
N ILE A 468 13.65 -3.46 18.80
CA ILE A 468 14.91 -3.91 18.19
C ILE A 468 16.12 -3.38 18.98
N ASP A 469 16.05 -2.18 19.55
CA ASP A 469 17.10 -1.62 20.39
C ASP A 469 17.35 -2.46 21.65
N GLN A 470 16.29 -3.11 22.16
CA GLN A 470 16.39 -4.04 23.27
C GLN A 470 17.17 -5.30 22.86
N LEU A 471 16.97 -5.81 21.62
CA LEU A 471 17.72 -6.96 21.08
C LEU A 471 19.20 -6.63 20.88
N LEU A 472 19.51 -5.42 20.43
CA LEU A 472 20.89 -4.97 20.26
C LEU A 472 21.64 -4.93 21.59
N LYS A 473 20.98 -4.45 22.65
CA LYS A 473 21.56 -4.34 24.00
C LYS A 473 21.58 -5.67 24.76
N SER A 474 20.59 -6.55 24.55
CA SER A 474 20.48 -7.81 25.30
C SER A 474 21.49 -8.86 24.87
N GLY A 475 22.01 -8.76 23.63
CA GLY A 475 22.92 -9.75 23.07
C GLY A 475 22.24 -11.08 22.75
N GLU A 476 20.90 -11.09 22.64
CA GLU A 476 20.13 -12.28 22.31
C GLU A 476 20.23 -12.69 20.84
N ASN A 477 19.96 -13.97 20.56
CA ASN A 477 19.97 -14.50 19.21
C ASN A 477 18.74 -14.03 18.44
N VAL A 478 18.96 -13.63 17.18
CA VAL A 478 17.92 -13.11 16.29
C VAL A 478 17.79 -14.03 15.08
N GLY A 479 16.55 -14.43 14.81
CA GLY A 479 16.20 -15.26 13.67
C GLY A 479 15.97 -14.44 12.41
N TYR A 480 16.39 -14.97 11.26
CA TYR A 480 16.03 -14.43 9.95
C TYR A 480 15.79 -15.56 8.94
N LYS A 481 14.97 -15.30 7.93
CA LYS A 481 14.68 -16.28 6.89
C LYS A 481 15.86 -16.45 5.93
N GLN A 482 16.25 -17.70 5.64
CA GLN A 482 17.35 -17.99 4.72
C GLN A 482 17.06 -17.46 3.31
N GLY A 483 18.05 -16.80 2.69
CA GLY A 483 17.91 -16.18 1.36
C GLY A 483 17.14 -14.85 1.35
N SER A 484 16.72 -14.34 2.50
CA SER A 484 16.10 -13.02 2.64
C SER A 484 17.15 -11.90 2.67
N PHE A 485 16.78 -10.71 2.18
CA PHE A 485 17.61 -9.50 2.31
C PHE A 485 17.76 -9.03 3.77
N VAL A 486 16.93 -9.55 4.69
CA VAL A 486 16.94 -9.23 6.13
C VAL A 486 18.33 -9.46 6.74
N LEU A 487 19.08 -10.46 6.28
CA LEU A 487 20.47 -10.66 6.74
C LEU A 487 21.36 -9.44 6.49
N GLY A 488 21.26 -8.84 5.29
CA GLY A 488 22.01 -7.64 4.95
C GLY A 488 21.60 -6.44 5.80
N MET A 489 20.29 -6.30 6.05
CA MET A 489 19.72 -5.26 6.92
C MET A 489 20.21 -5.42 8.37
N LEU A 490 20.18 -6.63 8.93
CA LEU A 490 20.66 -6.93 10.28
C LEU A 490 22.15 -6.61 10.45
N LYS A 491 22.96 -6.90 9.43
CA LYS A 491 24.38 -6.52 9.41
C LYS A 491 24.58 -5.00 9.38
N GLN A 492 23.78 -4.27 8.61
CA GLN A 492 23.81 -2.80 8.60
C GLN A 492 23.39 -2.19 9.94
N MET A 493 22.47 -2.85 10.64
CA MET A 493 22.05 -2.51 12.02
C MET A 493 23.06 -2.92 13.09
N LYS A 494 24.26 -3.40 12.72
CA LYS A 494 25.36 -3.78 13.63
C LYS A 494 25.05 -4.96 14.55
N PHE A 495 24.22 -5.91 14.12
CA PHE A 495 24.10 -7.20 14.81
C PHE A 495 25.35 -8.07 14.58
N ASP A 496 25.85 -8.71 15.63
CA ASP A 496 26.96 -9.66 15.54
C ASP A 496 26.56 -10.92 14.75
N ASN A 497 27.40 -11.33 13.79
CA ASN A 497 27.13 -12.49 12.93
C ASN A 497 26.91 -13.80 13.71
N SER A 498 27.57 -13.97 14.86
CA SER A 498 27.44 -15.17 15.71
C SER A 498 26.06 -15.32 16.35
N ARG A 499 25.27 -14.25 16.41
CA ARG A 499 23.93 -14.21 17.03
C ARG A 499 22.80 -14.36 16.02
N LEU A 500 23.13 -14.38 14.72
CA LEU A 500 22.16 -14.42 13.64
C LEU A 500 21.89 -15.88 13.23
N ILE A 501 20.67 -16.36 13.51
CA ILE A 501 20.26 -17.74 13.22
C ILE A 501 19.32 -17.73 12.01
N SER A 502 19.67 -18.50 10.97
CA SER A 502 18.81 -18.65 9.79
C SER A 502 17.79 -19.75 9.99
N TYR A 503 16.55 -19.55 9.52
CA TYR A 503 15.53 -20.60 9.42
C TYR A 503 14.97 -20.69 7.99
N ARG A 504 14.41 -21.85 7.64
CA ARG A 504 13.85 -22.16 6.31
C ARG A 504 12.33 -22.18 6.28
N SER A 505 11.68 -22.60 7.38
CA SER A 505 10.23 -22.76 7.42
C SER A 505 9.58 -22.06 8.63
N PRO A 506 8.26 -21.77 8.57
CA PRO A 506 7.53 -21.25 9.72
C PRO A 506 7.61 -22.16 10.95
N GLU A 507 7.61 -23.47 10.75
CA GLU A 507 7.67 -24.47 11.81
C GLU A 507 9.03 -24.44 12.52
N GLU A 508 10.12 -24.31 11.75
CA GLU A 508 11.47 -24.13 12.29
C GLU A 508 11.59 -22.81 13.05
N CYS A 509 11.02 -21.72 12.52
CA CYS A 509 10.95 -20.43 13.21
C CYS A 509 10.22 -20.55 14.56
N ASN A 510 9.07 -21.22 14.59
CA ASN A 510 8.31 -21.45 15.81
C ASN A 510 9.09 -22.30 16.83
N ALA A 511 9.79 -23.34 16.37
CA ALA A 511 10.64 -24.17 17.23
C ALA A 511 11.80 -23.35 17.85
N LEU A 512 12.45 -22.50 17.05
CA LEU A 512 13.52 -21.62 17.52
C LEU A 512 13.03 -20.57 18.52
N LEU A 513 11.87 -19.95 18.28
CA LEU A 513 11.23 -18.98 19.19
C LEU A 513 10.83 -19.66 20.52
N SER A 514 10.34 -20.90 20.44
CA SER A 514 9.94 -21.68 21.63
C SER A 514 11.13 -22.09 22.51
N ASN A 515 12.29 -22.37 21.91
CA ASN A 515 13.50 -22.70 22.65
C ASN A 515 14.13 -21.48 23.34
N GLY A 516 14.00 -20.29 22.74
CA GLY A 516 14.60 -19.05 23.26
C GLY A 516 16.13 -19.02 23.16
N SER A 517 16.74 -17.84 23.26
CA SER A 517 18.19 -17.66 23.08
C SER A 517 19.06 -18.49 24.04
N THR A 518 18.58 -18.75 25.26
CA THR A 518 19.34 -19.50 26.28
C THR A 518 19.51 -20.98 25.96
N LYS A 519 18.63 -21.57 25.12
CA LYS A 519 18.71 -22.97 24.68
C LYS A 519 19.17 -23.11 23.24
N GLY A 520 19.88 -22.10 22.71
CA GLY A 520 20.35 -22.08 21.32
C GLY A 520 19.25 -21.75 20.30
N GLY A 521 18.07 -21.30 20.74
CA GLY A 521 17.02 -20.75 19.88
C GLY A 521 17.19 -19.26 19.63
N ILE A 522 16.07 -18.56 19.37
CA ILE A 522 16.02 -17.11 19.08
C ILE A 522 15.05 -16.40 20.03
N ALA A 523 15.32 -15.14 20.36
CA ALA A 523 14.41 -14.30 21.13
C ALA A 523 13.35 -13.62 20.26
N ALA A 524 13.74 -13.28 19.03
CA ALA A 524 12.87 -12.66 18.04
C ALA A 524 13.24 -13.14 16.64
N ALA A 525 12.26 -13.21 15.75
CA ALA A 525 12.48 -13.40 14.33
C ALA A 525 12.14 -12.10 13.60
N LEU A 526 13.10 -11.55 12.85
CA LEU A 526 12.79 -10.50 11.89
C LEU A 526 12.46 -11.16 10.55
N ASP A 527 11.25 -10.91 10.09
CA ASP A 527 10.79 -11.34 8.78
C ASP A 527 10.30 -10.14 7.98
N GLN A 528 10.19 -10.34 6.68
CA GLN A 528 9.69 -9.35 5.75
C GLN A 528 8.28 -9.70 5.33
N VAL A 529 7.41 -8.69 5.21
CA VAL A 529 6.23 -8.79 4.36
C VAL A 529 6.71 -8.75 2.90
N PRO A 530 6.62 -9.86 2.15
CA PRO A 530 7.18 -9.92 0.82
C PRO A 530 6.54 -8.85 -0.08
N TYR A 531 7.37 -8.07 -0.78
CA TYR A 531 6.84 -7.24 -1.85
C TYR A 531 6.52 -8.16 -3.02
N MET A 532 5.26 -8.16 -3.41
CA MET A 532 4.78 -8.98 -4.52
C MET A 532 4.70 -8.05 -5.73
N LYS A 533 5.54 -8.30 -6.74
CA LYS A 533 5.66 -7.45 -7.93
C LYS A 533 6.31 -8.20 -9.10
N LEU A 534 6.25 -7.60 -10.28
CA LEU A 534 6.88 -8.13 -11.48
C LEU A 534 8.19 -7.39 -11.75
N VAL A 535 9.17 -8.11 -12.29
CA VAL A 535 10.50 -7.57 -12.61
C VAL A 535 10.77 -7.72 -14.10
N PHE A 536 11.26 -6.67 -14.74
CA PHE A 536 11.57 -6.65 -16.16
C PHE A 536 13.00 -6.15 -16.41
N PRO A 537 13.61 -6.48 -17.56
CA PRO A 537 14.82 -5.83 -18.02
C PRO A 537 14.63 -4.32 -18.10
N LYS A 538 15.71 -3.58 -17.85
CA LYS A 538 15.71 -2.12 -17.87
C LYS A 538 15.29 -1.58 -19.24
N GLY A 539 14.35 -0.63 -19.26
CA GLY A 539 13.80 -0.03 -20.49
C GLY A 539 12.77 -0.91 -21.21
N SER A 540 12.23 -1.95 -20.55
CA SER A 540 11.20 -2.81 -21.15
C SER A 540 9.91 -2.01 -21.43
N PRO A 541 9.43 -1.96 -22.68
CA PRO A 541 8.22 -1.22 -23.05
C PRO A 541 6.92 -1.93 -22.64
N LEU A 542 7.00 -3.14 -22.09
CA LEU A 542 5.87 -3.81 -21.42
C LEU A 542 5.55 -3.18 -20.07
N VAL A 543 6.54 -2.54 -19.42
CA VAL A 543 6.40 -2.02 -18.06
C VAL A 543 5.24 -1.02 -17.94
N PRO A 544 5.09 0.00 -18.82
CA PRO A 544 3.99 0.96 -18.71
C PRO A 544 2.60 0.33 -18.83
N ASP A 545 2.40 -0.55 -19.82
CA ASP A 545 1.12 -1.22 -20.06
C ASP A 545 0.76 -2.16 -18.88
N ILE A 546 1.74 -2.90 -18.37
CA ILE A 546 1.59 -3.77 -17.21
C ILE A 546 1.33 -2.96 -15.94
N LEU A 547 1.95 -1.80 -15.79
CA LEU A 547 1.72 -0.90 -14.66
C LEU A 547 0.26 -0.47 -14.59
N GLN A 548 -0.28 -0.03 -15.74
CA GLN A 548 -1.67 0.38 -15.85
C GLN A 548 -2.61 -0.79 -15.54
N ALA A 549 -2.34 -1.98 -16.10
CA ALA A 549 -3.15 -3.16 -15.84
C ALA A 549 -3.09 -3.61 -14.36
N ILE A 550 -1.96 -3.45 -13.67
CA ILE A 550 -1.85 -3.68 -12.23
C ILE A 550 -2.71 -2.70 -11.45
N LEU A 551 -2.63 -1.39 -11.77
CA LEU A 551 -3.45 -0.36 -11.10
C LEU A 551 -4.94 -0.67 -11.23
N ASP A 552 -5.40 -0.93 -12.46
CA ASP A 552 -6.78 -1.29 -12.74
C ASP A 552 -7.20 -2.60 -12.04
N LEU A 553 -6.27 -3.55 -11.84
CA LEU A 553 -6.55 -4.78 -11.11
C LEU A 553 -6.65 -4.52 -9.61
N THR A 554 -5.74 -3.74 -9.04
CA THR A 554 -5.72 -3.41 -7.60
C THR A 554 -6.91 -2.59 -7.14
N GLU A 555 -7.46 -1.74 -8.01
CA GLU A 555 -8.69 -0.97 -7.74
C GLU A 555 -9.97 -1.80 -7.97
N GLY A 556 -9.85 -2.96 -8.61
CA GLY A 556 -10.97 -3.82 -8.97
C GLY A 556 -11.29 -4.93 -7.96
N PRO A 557 -12.49 -5.55 -8.03
CA PRO A 557 -12.91 -6.61 -7.12
C PRO A 557 -12.09 -7.91 -7.27
N LYS A 558 -11.50 -8.15 -8.45
CA LYS A 558 -10.72 -9.36 -8.77
C LYS A 558 -9.46 -9.48 -7.89
N MET A 559 -8.83 -8.37 -7.49
CA MET A 559 -7.70 -8.41 -6.54
C MET A 559 -8.13 -8.92 -5.16
N THR A 560 -9.29 -8.49 -4.67
CA THR A 560 -9.84 -8.95 -3.38
C THR A 560 -10.18 -10.45 -3.43
N GLU A 561 -10.70 -10.94 -4.56
CA GLU A 561 -10.96 -12.37 -4.77
C GLU A 561 -9.67 -13.20 -4.70
N ILE A 562 -8.64 -12.81 -5.44
CA ILE A 562 -7.33 -13.48 -5.44
C ILE A 562 -6.71 -13.43 -4.03
N LYS A 563 -6.80 -12.29 -3.33
CA LYS A 563 -6.32 -12.14 -1.95
C LYS A 563 -7.04 -13.10 -1.00
N ASN A 564 -8.35 -13.23 -1.12
CA ASN A 564 -9.13 -14.12 -0.27
C ASN A 564 -8.85 -15.61 -0.55
N MET A 565 -8.55 -15.96 -1.80
CA MET A 565 -8.22 -17.33 -2.18
C MET A 565 -6.90 -17.81 -1.56
N TRP A 566 -5.88 -16.94 -1.51
CA TRP A 566 -4.52 -17.34 -1.11
C TRP A 566 -4.08 -16.89 0.28
N LEU A 567 -4.52 -15.71 0.74
CA LEU A 567 -3.99 -15.05 1.93
C LEU A 567 -4.97 -15.04 3.11
N THR A 568 -6.26 -15.30 2.88
CA THR A 568 -7.23 -15.43 3.97
C THR A 568 -7.12 -16.84 4.56
N PRO A 569 -6.78 -16.98 5.85
CA PRO A 569 -6.60 -18.28 6.46
C PRO A 569 -7.92 -19.06 6.48
N LYS A 570 -7.90 -20.31 6.04
CA LYS A 570 -8.87 -21.32 6.47
C LYS A 570 -8.61 -21.57 7.96
N THR A 571 -9.29 -20.79 8.80
CA THR A 571 -9.44 -20.89 10.26
C THR A 571 -8.74 -22.08 10.94
N ASN A 572 -7.46 -21.94 11.29
CA ASN A 572 -6.75 -22.87 12.18
C ASN A 572 -6.08 -22.18 13.39
N CYS A 573 -6.00 -20.84 13.40
CA CYS A 573 -5.78 -20.11 14.64
C CYS A 573 -7.15 -19.75 15.20
N PRO A 574 -7.60 -20.35 16.32
CA PRO A 574 -8.72 -19.76 17.04
C PRO A 574 -8.26 -18.36 17.44
N ASN A 575 -8.77 -17.34 16.74
CA ASN A 575 -8.71 -15.98 17.23
C ASN A 575 -9.48 -16.01 18.55
N SER A 576 -8.76 -16.10 19.68
CA SER A 576 -9.31 -15.94 21.02
C SER A 576 -9.75 -14.50 21.29
N ILE A 577 -10.24 -13.83 20.25
CA ILE A 577 -10.79 -12.48 20.23
C ILE A 577 -12.25 -12.54 19.74
N SER A 578 -12.63 -13.52 18.90
CA SER A 578 -14.02 -13.71 18.45
C SER A 578 -14.73 -14.81 19.23
N SER A 579 -14.89 -14.53 20.51
CA SER A 579 -16.01 -14.85 21.36
C SER A 579 -15.49 -14.54 22.75
N ALA A 580 -16.22 -13.73 23.48
CA ALA A 580 -16.13 -13.78 24.92
C ALA A 580 -16.55 -15.20 25.33
N SER A 581 -15.64 -16.18 25.19
CA SER A 581 -15.71 -17.43 25.92
C SER A 581 -15.85 -16.96 27.35
N SER A 582 -17.03 -17.19 27.93
CA SER A 582 -17.41 -16.82 29.28
C SER A 582 -16.23 -17.05 30.21
N ASN A 583 -15.46 -15.99 30.49
CA ASN A 583 -14.32 -16.05 31.40
C ASN A 583 -14.95 -16.11 32.79
N SER A 584 -15.48 -17.26 33.17
CA SER A 584 -15.92 -17.50 34.53
C SER A 584 -14.73 -17.26 35.45
N LEU A 585 -14.92 -16.42 36.47
CA LEU A 585 -13.88 -16.16 37.47
C LEU A 585 -13.50 -17.49 38.14
N GLY A 586 -12.26 -17.92 37.93
CA GLY A 586 -11.76 -19.18 38.47
C GLY A 586 -11.33 -19.05 39.93
N LEU A 587 -11.35 -20.17 40.66
CA LEU A 587 -10.90 -20.28 42.05
C LEU A 587 -9.42 -19.86 42.20
N ASP A 588 -8.61 -20.05 41.15
CA ASP A 588 -7.20 -19.65 41.07
C ASP A 588 -6.94 -18.17 41.40
N SER A 589 -7.88 -17.28 41.07
CA SER A 589 -7.72 -15.82 41.28
C SER A 589 -8.11 -15.37 42.69
N PHE A 590 -8.88 -16.17 43.43
CA PHE A 590 -9.49 -15.77 44.71
C PHE A 590 -9.25 -16.74 45.87
N TRP A 591 -8.56 -17.87 45.66
CA TRP A 591 -8.29 -18.83 46.74
C TRP A 591 -7.60 -18.20 47.96
N GLY A 592 -6.76 -17.18 47.75
CA GLY A 592 -6.13 -16.42 48.84
C GLY A 592 -7.14 -15.79 49.81
N LEU A 593 -8.29 -15.29 49.33
CA LEU A 593 -9.35 -14.75 50.19
C LEU A 593 -9.99 -15.84 51.07
N PHE A 594 -10.29 -17.00 50.47
CA PHE A 594 -10.87 -18.13 51.20
C PHE A 594 -9.89 -18.68 52.25
N LEU A 595 -8.58 -18.66 51.95
CA LEU A 595 -7.54 -19.04 52.90
C LEU A 595 -7.50 -18.09 54.11
N ILE A 596 -7.56 -16.76 53.89
CA ILE A 596 -7.59 -15.78 54.98
C ILE A 596 -8.80 -16.00 55.90
N VAL A 597 -9.99 -16.17 55.32
CA VAL A 597 -11.22 -16.41 56.07
C VAL A 597 -11.15 -17.73 56.83
N GLY A 598 -10.68 -18.79 56.19
CA GLY A 598 -10.52 -20.11 56.80
C GLY A 598 -9.57 -20.08 58.00
N VAL A 599 -8.39 -19.46 57.85
CA VAL A 599 -7.41 -19.32 58.94
C VAL A 599 -7.97 -18.48 60.08
N ALA A 600 -8.62 -17.36 59.79
CA ALA A 600 -9.23 -16.51 60.82
C ALA A 600 -10.33 -17.24 61.60
N ALA A 601 -11.20 -17.99 60.92
CA ALA A 601 -12.26 -18.78 61.54
C ALA A 601 -11.70 -19.89 62.44
N VAL A 602 -10.69 -20.64 61.97
CA VAL A 602 -10.04 -21.69 62.76
C VAL A 602 -9.34 -21.11 63.98
N LEU A 603 -8.61 -20.00 63.84
CA LEU A 603 -7.97 -19.32 64.96
C LEU A 603 -9.00 -18.83 65.99
N ALA A 604 -10.10 -18.21 65.54
CA ALA A 604 -11.17 -17.77 66.44
C ALA A 604 -11.80 -18.94 67.19
N LEU A 605 -12.08 -20.05 66.51
CA LEU A 605 -12.60 -21.26 67.13
C LEU A 605 -11.60 -21.87 68.12
N LEU A 606 -10.32 -21.92 67.78
CA LEU A 606 -9.27 -22.41 68.67
C LEU A 606 -9.14 -21.55 69.92
N ILE A 607 -9.11 -20.22 69.76
CA ILE A 607 -9.06 -19.27 70.88
C ILE A 607 -10.30 -19.45 71.76
N PHE A 608 -11.49 -19.51 71.16
CA PHE A 608 -12.73 -19.73 71.89
C PHE A 608 -12.70 -21.06 72.66
N MET A 609 -12.29 -22.16 72.03
CA MET A 609 -12.20 -23.48 72.66
C MET A 609 -11.18 -23.48 73.80
N VAL A 610 -10.00 -22.88 73.61
CA VAL A 610 -8.99 -22.74 74.67
C VAL A 610 -9.53 -21.89 75.83
N MET A 611 -10.19 -20.77 75.56
CA MET A 611 -10.80 -19.93 76.59
C MET A 611 -11.94 -20.65 77.32
N PHE A 612 -12.78 -21.40 76.60
CA PHE A 612 -13.88 -22.18 77.15
C PHE A 612 -13.37 -23.32 78.05
N ILE A 613 -12.35 -24.03 77.60
CA ILE A 613 -11.68 -25.09 78.37
C ILE A 613 -10.99 -24.50 79.60
N LYS A 614 -10.26 -23.39 79.47
CA LYS A 614 -9.59 -22.72 80.60
C LYS A 614 -10.60 -22.24 81.65
N ARG A 615 -11.73 -21.66 81.22
CA ARG A 615 -12.77 -21.15 82.13
C ARG A 615 -13.54 -22.26 82.85
N ASN A 616 -13.65 -23.44 82.24
CA ASN A 616 -14.30 -24.62 82.85
C ASN A 616 -13.27 -25.66 83.36
N TRP A 617 -11.98 -25.33 83.38
CA TRP A 617 -10.88 -26.27 83.69
C TRP A 617 -11.04 -26.90 85.07
N HIS A 618 -11.47 -26.10 86.05
CA HIS A 618 -11.64 -26.52 87.44
C HIS A 618 -12.60 -27.72 87.60
N GLU A 619 -13.66 -27.80 86.79
CA GLU A 619 -14.62 -28.92 86.83
C GLU A 619 -14.18 -30.15 86.01
N VAL A 620 -13.31 -29.97 85.02
CA VAL A 620 -12.71 -31.09 84.28
C VAL A 620 -11.73 -31.88 85.16
N THR A 621 -11.05 -31.18 86.07
CA THR A 621 -10.13 -31.76 87.05
C THR A 621 -10.80 -32.32 88.31
N SER A 622 -11.99 -31.85 88.70
CA SER A 622 -12.67 -32.30 89.94
C SER A 622 -13.57 -33.53 89.78
N SER A 623 -13.84 -33.99 88.55
CA SER A 623 -14.67 -35.17 88.25
C SER A 623 -13.81 -36.42 87.97
N SER A 624 -14.01 -37.49 88.75
CA SER A 624 -13.35 -38.81 88.63
C SER A 624 -14.05 -39.77 87.66
N GLY A 625 -14.75 -39.25 86.64
CA GLY A 625 -15.46 -40.05 85.62
C GLY A 625 -14.67 -40.31 84.33
N SER A 626 -15.14 -41.29 83.55
CA SER A 626 -14.64 -41.63 82.19
C SER A 626 -14.54 -40.39 81.28
N PHE A 627 -13.52 -40.37 80.42
CA PHE A 627 -13.23 -39.28 79.47
C PHE A 627 -14.47 -38.85 78.65
N TRP A 628 -15.32 -39.80 78.26
CA TRP A 628 -16.56 -39.52 77.53
C TRP A 628 -17.60 -38.77 78.37
N GLY A 629 -17.69 -39.06 79.67
CA GLY A 629 -18.54 -38.33 80.61
C GLY A 629 -18.13 -36.87 80.77
N LYS A 630 -16.82 -36.57 80.73
CA LYS A 630 -16.28 -35.20 80.79
C LYS A 630 -16.66 -34.38 79.56
N ILE A 631 -16.62 -35.00 78.38
CA ILE A 631 -17.03 -34.36 77.12
C ILE A 631 -18.53 -34.05 77.12
N VAL A 632 -19.37 -34.96 77.62
CA VAL A 632 -20.83 -34.75 77.72
C VAL A 632 -21.18 -33.57 78.66
N VAL A 633 -20.46 -33.41 79.76
CA VAL A 633 -20.66 -32.27 80.70
C VAL A 633 -20.25 -30.93 80.05
N LEU A 634 -19.11 -30.87 79.33
CA LEU A 634 -18.73 -29.69 78.55
C LEU A 634 -19.77 -29.35 77.47
N GLY A 635 -20.24 -30.36 76.73
CA GLY A 635 -21.23 -30.19 75.67
C GLY A 635 -22.57 -29.68 76.19
N ARG A 636 -23.03 -30.19 77.34
CA ARG A 636 -24.28 -29.71 77.98
C ARG A 636 -24.18 -28.24 78.39
N ARG A 637 -23.01 -27.77 78.82
CA ARG A 637 -22.80 -26.37 79.23
C ARG A 637 -22.57 -25.44 78.04
N PHE A 638 -21.95 -25.91 76.97
CA PHE A 638 -21.90 -25.15 75.71
C PHE A 638 -23.31 -24.83 75.17
N TYR A 639 -24.27 -25.74 75.38
CA TYR A 639 -25.67 -25.54 75.02
C TYR A 639 -26.45 -24.59 75.96
N GLN A 640 -25.96 -24.37 77.19
CA GLN A 640 -26.59 -23.44 78.13
C GLN A 640 -26.19 -21.99 77.82
N ARG A 641 -27.14 -21.06 78.00
CA ARG A 641 -26.89 -19.62 77.78
C ARG A 641 -25.85 -19.09 78.77
N ASP A 642 -24.83 -18.38 78.27
CA ASP A 642 -23.88 -17.67 79.14
C ASP A 642 -24.52 -16.38 79.67
N LEU A 643 -25.15 -16.49 80.84
CA LEU A 643 -25.79 -15.37 81.55
C LEU A 643 -24.79 -14.27 81.96
N ASN A 644 -23.46 -14.54 81.92
CA ASN A 644 -22.42 -13.55 82.19
C ASN A 644 -22.00 -12.75 80.94
N SER A 645 -22.61 -12.99 79.77
CA SER A 645 -22.32 -12.19 78.58
C SER A 645 -22.90 -10.77 78.73
N HIS A 646 -22.18 -9.78 78.19
CA HIS A 646 -22.55 -8.37 78.32
C HIS A 646 -23.92 -8.05 77.71
N THR A 647 -24.35 -8.84 76.72
CA THR A 647 -25.65 -8.71 76.04
C THR A 647 -26.80 -9.14 76.95
N PHE A 648 -26.66 -10.26 77.68
CA PHE A 648 -27.70 -10.74 78.59
C PHE A 648 -27.72 -10.00 79.94
N ARG A 649 -26.60 -9.39 80.34
CA ARG A 649 -26.53 -8.53 81.53
C ARG A 649 -27.41 -7.27 81.40
N LYS A 650 -27.56 -6.72 80.18
CA LYS A 650 -28.37 -5.51 79.91
C LYS A 650 -29.88 -5.80 80.02
N ASP A 651 -30.33 -7.00 79.66
CA ASP A 651 -31.74 -7.40 79.75
C ASP A 651 -32.20 -7.62 81.21
N THR A 652 -31.33 -8.12 82.09
CA THR A 652 -31.65 -8.27 83.53
C THR A 652 -31.85 -6.93 84.27
N PHE A 653 -31.30 -5.83 83.77
CA PHE A 653 -31.44 -4.50 84.41
C PHE A 653 -32.61 -3.67 83.87
N ARG A 654 -33.28 -4.13 82.80
CA ARG A 654 -34.40 -3.42 82.16
C ARG A 654 -35.79 -3.98 82.51
N GLY A 655 -35.84 -5.00 83.36
CA GLY A 655 -37.08 -5.62 83.85
C GLY A 655 -37.46 -5.17 85.26
N SER A 656 -37.75 -3.89 85.47
CA SER A 656 -38.48 -3.40 86.65
C SER A 656 -38.96 -1.96 86.43
N SER A 657 -40.02 -1.79 85.63
CA SER A 657 -41.11 -0.81 85.84
C SER A 657 -42.05 -0.95 84.65
N MET A 658 -43.07 -1.77 84.78
CA MET A 658 -44.16 -1.87 83.83
C MET A 658 -45.40 -1.35 84.55
N ASP A 659 -45.66 -0.06 84.39
CA ASP A 659 -46.94 0.62 84.55
C ASP A 659 -46.78 1.97 83.84
N ASP A 660 -47.20 2.03 82.57
CA ASP A 660 -48.15 3.05 82.10
C ASP A 660 -48.34 3.02 80.57
N VAL A 661 -49.63 3.03 80.20
CA VAL A 661 -50.21 3.61 78.98
C VAL A 661 -50.18 2.76 77.70
N LEU A 662 -51.23 1.94 77.61
CA LEU A 662 -52.15 1.84 76.46
C LEU A 662 -52.09 3.04 75.49
N THR A 663 -51.95 2.80 74.18
CA THR A 663 -53.01 3.07 73.19
C THR A 663 -52.56 2.77 71.75
N ASN A 664 -53.55 2.28 71.00
CA ASN A 664 -53.73 2.33 69.55
C ASN A 664 -53.16 1.24 68.63
N GLU A 665 -54.09 0.32 68.36
CA GLU A 665 -54.70 0.08 67.04
C GLU A 665 -54.16 -1.04 66.17
N GLN A 666 -54.89 -2.15 66.30
CA GLN A 666 -55.29 -3.11 65.27
C GLN A 666 -55.46 -2.51 63.87
N GLY A 667 -55.07 -3.26 62.84
CA GLY A 667 -55.39 -2.95 61.45
C GLY A 667 -54.89 -3.96 60.41
N THR A 668 -55.41 -5.19 60.49
CA THR A 668 -55.77 -6.10 59.36
C THR A 668 -54.92 -6.20 58.08
N LEU A 669 -54.52 -7.44 57.78
CA LEU A 669 -54.28 -7.98 56.44
C LEU A 669 -55.49 -7.76 55.51
N SER A 670 -55.22 -7.50 54.23
CA SER A 670 -55.94 -8.13 53.10
C SER A 670 -55.08 -8.11 51.83
N ALA A 671 -55.08 -9.25 51.15
CA ALA A 671 -54.56 -9.43 49.81
C ALA A 671 -55.62 -9.02 48.78
N GLU A 672 -55.22 -8.41 47.66
CA GLU A 672 -55.89 -8.65 46.39
C GLU A 672 -55.04 -8.26 45.17
N GLN A 673 -55.38 -8.91 44.07
CA GLN A 673 -54.78 -8.92 42.74
C GLN A 673 -54.93 -7.58 42.02
N GLY A 674 -54.05 -7.35 41.04
CA GLY A 674 -54.20 -6.25 40.08
C GLY A 674 -53.08 -6.26 39.03
N LEU A 675 -53.29 -7.00 37.95
CA LEU A 675 -52.64 -6.78 36.67
C LEU A 675 -53.01 -5.37 36.15
N PRO A 676 -52.17 -4.71 35.34
CA PRO A 676 -52.50 -4.72 33.92
C PRO A 676 -51.31 -4.85 32.97
N ASP A 677 -51.63 -5.37 31.79
CA ASP A 677 -50.86 -5.43 30.56
C ASP A 677 -50.24 -4.09 30.12
N CYS A 678 -49.08 -4.17 29.44
CA CYS A 678 -48.80 -3.41 28.21
C CYS A 678 -47.54 -3.93 27.49
N VAL A 679 -47.78 -4.83 26.52
CA VAL A 679 -47.39 -4.82 25.10
C VAL A 679 -46.00 -4.31 24.65
N ASP A 680 -45.35 -5.20 23.89
CA ASP A 680 -44.36 -5.07 22.82
C ASP A 680 -44.10 -3.70 22.14
N LYS A 681 -42.81 -3.48 21.87
CA LYS A 681 -42.18 -2.87 20.66
C LYS A 681 -40.65 -2.95 20.90
N GLY A 682 -39.79 -3.56 20.11
CA GLY A 682 -39.76 -3.63 18.65
C GLY A 682 -38.89 -2.52 18.06
N TRP A 683 -37.55 -2.64 18.16
CA TRP A 683 -36.44 -2.18 17.27
C TRP A 683 -36.41 -0.70 16.78
N PRO A 684 -35.24 -0.11 16.42
CA PRO A 684 -34.10 -0.65 15.68
C PRO A 684 -32.80 -0.86 16.47
#